data_AF-A0A1S9AJV4-F1
#
_entry.id   AF-A0A1S9AJV4-F1
#
_cell.length_a   1.000
_cell.length_b   1.000
_cell.length_c   1.000
_cell.angle_alpha   90.00
_cell.angle_beta   90.00
_cell.angle_gamma   90.00
#
_symmetry.space_group_name_H-M   'P 1'
#
loop_
_entity.id
_entity.type
_entity.pdbx_description
1 polymer ?
#
loop_
_entity_poly.entity_id
_entity_poly.type
_entity_poly.pdbx_seq_one_letter_code
_entity_poly.pdbx_strand_id
1 'polypeptide(L)'
;MSTDIDYAPTGILDDRDTLFTTLRNGDLAATMTAIDTGLLTGGRWFIDAQHNPGLFSIVYNPATDTSARLVVADASQLPAAGGSTSVTVHYYDRYQIDGSGNPLPGRGFAETLVFTVEPGTTRELDRFGADLSLGAASGSANPALATLSDGGFAAVWQGADQALWAQLRDAVGNARGAAFALTPSADGVPEGAPSVAALDGGRFVTAYTVGAGADARIAYRIVDAAGKAGPQQFADAGATGDSAMPDVVALQGGGFALAWRAGGQVHVRSADAAGNLGPEQVYGTLGSAFSPALAAKGASYVVSWGEINDGNVYLAQNGGPVILASGDGYAASIGTAAPLPELSVLKDGSMVVAWDSYLNSPFGFGVSDIFFQRFDAAGNRLGAMAQANLDSGGGRYDVSVTALSDGGFALAWQSQSGDFDGNGIFGRRFGADGSAIDAREFAINESRAGDQASPVLSALANGGFATAWIDTQANGAVQVEARVLEGALAPAASAPAAAAPELVTPVVTAPLAVVSKPAPAPAASAGLAPSAGAGASAGGSAGASAGGAAATYGSDRSNSFKAAAGDHKIDGLGGIDSISYGGARSMFAITREAGAAIVSDRKGGSGSDTLVNVERVHFSDVSVALDIEGVAGQAYRLYQAAFDRAPDKAGMGYWIKMMDGGASLESVAAGFAASKEFADLYGADASDARFVELLYQNVLHRQLDVPGRDYWLGALEQGQGRQQVLAFFSESGENQTQVIGAIQHGIEFTPWG
;
A
#
# COMPACT_ATOMS: atom_id res chain seq x y z
N MET A 1 -49.76 -53.44 -5.00
CA MET A 1 -48.74 -52.84 -4.11
C MET A 1 -47.75 -52.13 -4.99
N SER A 2 -47.78 -50.80 -4.94
CA SER A 2 -46.65 -49.94 -5.26
C SER A 2 -46.78 -48.77 -4.28
N THR A 3 -45.79 -48.64 -3.41
CA THR A 3 -45.67 -47.60 -2.40
C THR A 3 -44.39 -46.86 -2.73
N ASP A 4 -44.48 -45.74 -3.43
CA ASP A 4 -43.43 -44.72 -3.36
C ASP A 4 -44.11 -43.36 -3.37
N ILE A 5 -43.93 -42.67 -2.24
CA ILE A 5 -44.34 -41.32 -1.94
C ILE A 5 -43.02 -40.54 -1.92
N ASP A 6 -42.61 -39.95 -3.05
CA ASP A 6 -41.30 -39.27 -3.13
C ASP A 6 -41.33 -37.91 -3.85
N TYR A 7 -42.49 -37.23 -3.90
CA TYR A 7 -42.60 -35.88 -4.48
C TYR A 7 -43.59 -34.98 -3.73
N ALA A 8 -43.17 -34.41 -2.60
CA ALA A 8 -43.83 -33.24 -2.02
C ALA A 8 -42.82 -32.09 -1.82
N PRO A 9 -43.14 -30.85 -2.23
CA PRO A 9 -42.31 -29.68 -1.96
C PRO A 9 -42.21 -29.41 -0.46
N THR A 10 -41.01 -29.10 0.05
CA THR A 10 -40.75 -28.90 1.49
C THR A 10 -41.03 -27.46 1.98
N GLY A 11 -41.45 -26.54 1.11
CA GLY A 11 -41.90 -25.20 1.48
C GLY A 11 -42.02 -24.23 0.30
N ILE A 12 -42.75 -23.14 0.52
CA ILE A 12 -42.85 -21.95 -0.36
C ILE A 12 -42.18 -20.79 0.40
N LEU A 13 -41.23 -20.10 -0.23
CA LEU A 13 -40.51 -18.99 0.39
C LEU A 13 -41.18 -17.63 0.08
N ASP A 14 -41.62 -17.40 -1.18
CA ASP A 14 -42.54 -16.31 -1.58
C ASP A 14 -43.13 -16.52 -3.01
N ASP A 15 -43.60 -15.44 -3.67
CA ASP A 15 -44.41 -15.46 -4.89
C ASP A 15 -43.65 -15.77 -6.19
N ARG A 16 -42.34 -16.08 -6.12
CA ARG A 16 -41.58 -16.53 -7.30
C ARG A 16 -40.81 -17.84 -7.16
N ASP A 17 -40.69 -18.44 -5.96
CA ASP A 17 -39.82 -19.60 -5.77
C ASP A 17 -40.51 -20.81 -5.10
N THR A 18 -40.29 -22.00 -5.68
CA THR A 18 -40.73 -23.30 -5.14
C THR A 18 -39.51 -24.21 -4.92
N LEU A 19 -39.40 -24.79 -3.72
CA LEU A 19 -38.30 -25.69 -3.33
C LEU A 19 -38.55 -27.13 -3.83
N PHE A 20 -37.63 -27.67 -4.63
CA PHE A 20 -37.63 -29.08 -5.06
C PHE A 20 -36.42 -29.82 -4.49
N THR A 21 -36.63 -31.03 -3.97
CA THR A 21 -35.55 -31.96 -3.61
C THR A 21 -35.45 -33.08 -4.66
N THR A 22 -34.25 -33.63 -4.84
CA THR A 22 -33.80 -34.54 -5.92
C THR A 22 -33.80 -33.90 -7.31
N LEU A 23 -32.75 -33.12 -7.60
CA LEU A 23 -32.51 -32.57 -8.94
C LEU A 23 -32.40 -33.71 -9.97
N ARG A 24 -33.03 -33.55 -11.12
CA ARG A 24 -32.95 -34.44 -12.29
C ARG A 24 -32.24 -33.74 -13.44
N ASN A 25 -31.94 -34.48 -14.50
CA ASN A 25 -31.29 -33.91 -15.67
C ASN A 25 -32.20 -32.83 -16.29
N GLY A 26 -31.66 -31.62 -16.45
CA GLY A 26 -32.38 -30.43 -16.91
C GLY A 26 -32.94 -29.57 -15.77
N ASP A 27 -32.90 -30.02 -14.51
CA ASP A 27 -33.37 -29.23 -13.38
C ASP A 27 -32.37 -28.12 -13.05
N LEU A 28 -32.91 -26.97 -12.64
CA LEU A 28 -32.16 -25.80 -12.22
C LEU A 28 -31.50 -26.08 -10.86
N ALA A 29 -30.17 -26.06 -10.84
CA ALA A 29 -29.39 -26.25 -9.62
C ALA A 29 -29.16 -24.91 -8.90
N ALA A 30 -28.89 -23.84 -9.65
CA ALA A 30 -28.75 -22.49 -9.13
C ALA A 30 -28.99 -21.44 -10.23
N THR A 31 -29.51 -20.27 -9.85
CA THR A 31 -29.48 -19.06 -10.69
C THR A 31 -28.30 -18.22 -10.26
N MET A 32 -27.54 -17.72 -11.22
CA MET A 32 -26.31 -16.95 -11.04
C MET A 32 -26.55 -15.56 -11.62
N THR A 33 -26.47 -14.53 -10.80
CA THR A 33 -26.73 -13.15 -11.23
C THR A 33 -25.67 -12.72 -12.24
N ALA A 34 -26.07 -12.21 -13.40
CA ALA A 34 -25.11 -11.68 -14.36
C ALA A 34 -24.71 -10.26 -13.92
N ILE A 35 -23.41 -9.97 -13.96
CA ILE A 35 -22.84 -8.65 -13.67
C ILE A 35 -22.89 -7.76 -14.95
N ASP A 36 -23.40 -8.26 -16.08
CA ASP A 36 -23.30 -7.58 -17.38
C ASP A 36 -24.62 -7.64 -18.18
N THR A 37 -25.20 -6.47 -18.49
CA THR A 37 -26.37 -6.35 -19.37
C THR A 37 -26.23 -5.33 -20.51
N GLY A 38 -25.05 -5.22 -21.16
CA GLY A 38 -24.96 -4.79 -22.58
C GLY A 38 -23.82 -3.83 -22.96
N LEU A 39 -23.56 -3.51 -24.24
CA LEU A 39 -23.86 -4.19 -25.51
C LEU A 39 -22.57 -4.79 -26.11
N LEU A 40 -22.74 -5.99 -26.70
CA LEU A 40 -21.85 -6.72 -27.63
C LEU A 40 -20.44 -7.12 -27.15
N THR A 41 -20.38 -7.81 -26.00
CA THR A 41 -19.64 -9.07 -25.69
C THR A 41 -19.57 -9.20 -24.17
N GLY A 42 -20.68 -9.58 -23.53
CA GLY A 42 -20.73 -9.62 -22.07
C GLY A 42 -19.76 -10.63 -21.44
N GLY A 43 -19.45 -10.45 -20.16
CA GLY A 43 -18.67 -11.41 -19.37
C GLY A 43 -19.26 -12.84 -19.43
N ARG A 44 -18.43 -13.83 -19.12
CA ARG A 44 -18.76 -15.26 -19.29
C ARG A 44 -18.53 -16.05 -18.03
N TRP A 45 -19.45 -16.97 -17.79
CA TRP A 45 -19.33 -17.98 -16.75
C TRP A 45 -18.68 -19.26 -17.31
N PHE A 46 -17.73 -19.80 -16.56
CA PHE A 46 -17.03 -21.04 -16.84
C PHE A 46 -17.15 -22.01 -15.66
N ILE A 47 -17.11 -23.31 -15.96
CA ILE A 47 -16.90 -24.34 -14.94
C ILE A 47 -15.41 -24.63 -14.92
N ASP A 48 -14.75 -24.23 -13.84
CA ASP A 48 -13.31 -24.40 -13.67
C ASP A 48 -12.97 -25.81 -13.20
N ALA A 49 -13.77 -26.35 -12.28
CA ALA A 49 -13.66 -27.70 -11.80
C ALA A 49 -15.01 -28.20 -11.29
N GLN A 50 -15.29 -29.48 -11.44
CA GLN A 50 -16.41 -30.13 -10.77
C GLN A 50 -15.97 -31.51 -10.29
N HIS A 51 -16.45 -31.89 -9.12
CA HIS A 51 -16.09 -33.16 -8.48
C HIS A 51 -16.45 -34.35 -9.37
N ASN A 52 -17.60 -34.26 -10.06
CA ASN A 52 -18.05 -35.23 -11.06
C ASN A 52 -18.08 -34.55 -12.45
N PRO A 53 -17.08 -34.80 -13.32
CA PRO A 53 -17.05 -34.22 -14.66
C PRO A 53 -18.31 -34.53 -15.47
N GLY A 54 -18.99 -33.47 -15.91
CA GLY A 54 -20.22 -33.55 -16.71
C GLY A 54 -21.52 -33.53 -15.92
N LEU A 55 -21.47 -33.51 -14.58
CA LEU A 55 -22.67 -33.42 -13.74
C LEU A 55 -23.41 -32.09 -13.92
N PHE A 56 -22.68 -30.97 -14.02
CA PHE A 56 -23.26 -29.62 -14.16
C PHE A 56 -22.93 -28.99 -15.52
N SER A 57 -23.81 -28.07 -15.95
CA SER A 57 -23.59 -27.20 -17.10
C SER A 57 -24.15 -25.81 -16.83
N ILE A 58 -23.63 -24.81 -17.54
CA ILE A 58 -24.10 -23.42 -17.45
C ILE A 58 -24.92 -23.09 -18.69
N VAL A 59 -26.10 -22.52 -18.48
CA VAL A 59 -27.01 -22.03 -19.51
C VAL A 59 -27.11 -20.52 -19.37
N TYR A 60 -26.69 -19.81 -20.42
CA TYR A 60 -26.68 -18.35 -20.44
C TYR A 60 -26.76 -17.85 -21.89
N ASN A 61 -27.71 -16.98 -22.20
CA ASN A 61 -27.75 -16.23 -23.45
C ASN A 61 -27.33 -14.76 -23.22
N PRO A 62 -26.11 -14.36 -23.60
CA PRO A 62 -25.61 -13.00 -23.38
C PRO A 62 -26.35 -11.90 -24.14
N ALA A 63 -27.22 -12.26 -25.11
CA ALA A 63 -28.01 -11.30 -25.87
C ALA A 63 -29.35 -10.95 -25.21
N THR A 64 -29.84 -11.76 -24.26
CA THR A 64 -31.21 -11.64 -23.73
C THR A 64 -31.35 -11.93 -22.24
N ASP A 65 -30.41 -12.67 -21.64
CA ASP A 65 -30.54 -13.16 -20.28
C ASP A 65 -29.82 -12.21 -19.30
N THR A 66 -30.52 -11.78 -18.26
CA THR A 66 -29.97 -10.96 -17.17
C THR A 66 -29.33 -11.79 -16.05
N SER A 67 -29.28 -13.12 -16.22
CA SER A 67 -28.67 -14.08 -15.29
C SER A 67 -28.25 -15.36 -16.03
N ALA A 68 -27.21 -16.02 -15.53
CA ALA A 68 -26.83 -17.36 -15.95
C ALA A 68 -27.51 -18.40 -15.04
N ARG A 69 -27.68 -19.61 -15.53
CA ARG A 69 -28.30 -20.72 -14.79
C ARG A 69 -27.37 -21.92 -14.77
N LEU A 70 -27.03 -22.41 -13.58
CA LEU A 70 -26.36 -23.69 -13.42
C LEU A 70 -27.43 -24.79 -13.40
N VAL A 71 -27.32 -25.75 -14.32
CA VAL A 71 -28.27 -26.85 -14.47
C VAL A 71 -27.57 -28.19 -14.28
N VAL A 72 -28.33 -29.19 -13.83
CA VAL A 72 -27.85 -30.57 -13.80
C VAL A 72 -27.86 -31.13 -15.22
N ALA A 73 -26.70 -31.48 -15.75
CA ALA A 73 -26.51 -32.01 -17.10
C ALA A 73 -26.56 -33.54 -17.16
N ASP A 74 -26.23 -34.22 -16.06
CA ASP A 74 -26.37 -35.68 -15.93
C ASP A 74 -26.72 -36.08 -14.49
N ALA A 75 -28.01 -36.23 -14.23
CA ALA A 75 -28.49 -36.63 -12.91
C ALA A 75 -28.11 -38.05 -12.49
N SER A 76 -27.62 -38.90 -13.41
CA SER A 76 -27.09 -40.22 -13.02
C SER A 76 -25.79 -40.13 -12.22
N GLN A 77 -25.11 -38.96 -12.25
CA GLN A 77 -23.90 -38.68 -11.50
C GLN A 77 -24.15 -38.00 -10.14
N LEU A 78 -25.41 -37.79 -9.76
CA LEU A 78 -25.73 -37.26 -8.44
C LEU A 78 -25.38 -38.28 -7.36
N PRO A 79 -24.75 -37.85 -6.24
CA PRO A 79 -24.44 -38.75 -5.16
C PRO A 79 -25.73 -39.33 -4.55
N ALA A 80 -25.62 -40.55 -3.98
CA ALA A 80 -26.70 -41.13 -3.21
C ALA A 80 -27.08 -40.21 -2.03
N ALA A 81 -28.31 -40.33 -1.53
CA ALA A 81 -28.80 -39.54 -0.40
C ALA A 81 -27.79 -39.54 0.77
N GLY A 82 -27.30 -38.35 1.13
CA GLY A 82 -26.28 -38.13 2.17
C GLY A 82 -24.84 -37.94 1.66
N GLY A 83 -24.58 -37.97 0.34
CA GLY A 83 -23.28 -37.62 -0.24
C GLY A 83 -23.19 -36.16 -0.71
N SER A 84 -21.97 -35.62 -0.85
CA SER A 84 -21.70 -34.27 -1.35
C SER A 84 -20.99 -34.29 -2.71
N THR A 85 -21.14 -33.20 -3.46
CA THR A 85 -20.45 -32.96 -4.75
C THR A 85 -20.22 -31.45 -4.87
N SER A 86 -19.12 -31.02 -5.48
CA SER A 86 -18.82 -29.59 -5.63
C SER A 86 -18.63 -29.20 -7.09
N VAL A 87 -18.90 -27.93 -7.40
CA VAL A 87 -18.55 -27.33 -8.68
C VAL A 87 -18.05 -25.90 -8.46
N THR A 88 -16.86 -25.63 -8.96
CA THR A 88 -16.26 -24.31 -8.99
C THR A 88 -16.62 -23.65 -10.31
N VAL A 89 -17.21 -22.46 -10.21
CA VAL A 89 -17.62 -21.67 -11.37
C VAL A 89 -16.93 -20.33 -11.30
N HIS A 90 -16.35 -19.89 -12.40
CA HIS A 90 -15.69 -18.60 -12.48
C HIS A 90 -16.46 -17.69 -13.43
N TYR A 91 -16.69 -16.46 -12.97
CA TYR A 91 -17.11 -15.38 -13.85
C TYR A 91 -15.86 -14.64 -14.30
N TYR A 92 -15.73 -14.53 -15.61
CA TYR A 92 -14.77 -13.64 -16.24
C TYR A 92 -15.58 -12.47 -16.76
N ASP A 93 -15.36 -11.30 -16.18
CA ASP A 93 -15.93 -10.09 -16.75
C ASP A 93 -15.38 -9.86 -18.18
N ARG A 94 -15.98 -8.90 -18.89
CA ARG A 94 -15.55 -8.53 -20.24
C ARG A 94 -14.10 -8.02 -20.33
N TYR A 95 -13.45 -7.71 -19.20
CA TYR A 95 -12.06 -7.23 -19.07
C TYR A 95 -11.06 -8.37 -18.79
N GLN A 96 -11.57 -9.60 -18.67
CA GLN A 96 -10.82 -10.80 -18.31
C GLN A 96 -10.93 -11.89 -19.39
N ILE A 97 -11.51 -11.58 -20.55
CA ILE A 97 -11.60 -12.47 -21.72
C ILE A 97 -10.94 -11.83 -22.95
N ASP A 98 -10.29 -12.63 -23.80
CA ASP A 98 -9.66 -12.17 -25.04
C ASP A 98 -10.70 -11.81 -26.13
N GLY A 99 -10.24 -11.24 -27.25
CA GLY A 99 -11.11 -10.90 -28.39
C GLY A 99 -11.79 -12.09 -29.09
N SER A 100 -11.49 -13.32 -28.67
CA SER A 100 -12.14 -14.57 -29.10
C SER A 100 -13.07 -15.15 -28.01
N GLY A 101 -13.18 -14.51 -26.85
CA GLY A 101 -14.03 -14.91 -25.73
C GLY A 101 -13.41 -15.97 -24.81
N ASN A 102 -12.10 -16.21 -24.87
CA ASN A 102 -11.42 -17.12 -23.95
C ASN A 102 -10.94 -16.37 -22.69
N PRO A 103 -10.95 -17.02 -21.51
CA PRO A 103 -10.33 -16.50 -20.30
C PRO A 103 -8.87 -16.10 -20.49
N LEU A 104 -8.50 -14.90 -20.04
CA LEU A 104 -7.10 -14.49 -19.90
C LEU A 104 -6.50 -15.22 -18.68
N PRO A 105 -5.38 -15.96 -18.84
CA PRO A 105 -4.81 -16.74 -17.74
C PRO A 105 -4.46 -15.88 -16.51
N GLY A 106 -4.94 -16.27 -15.32
CA GLY A 106 -4.63 -15.60 -14.05
C GLY A 106 -5.45 -14.34 -13.74
N ARG A 107 -6.55 -14.11 -14.45
CA ARG A 107 -7.55 -13.06 -14.16
C ARG A 107 -8.90 -13.71 -13.83
N GLY A 108 -9.77 -13.08 -13.03
CA GLY A 108 -11.08 -13.65 -12.65
C GLY A 108 -11.44 -13.50 -11.17
N PHE A 109 -12.72 -13.31 -10.87
CA PHE A 109 -13.26 -13.51 -9.52
C PHE A 109 -13.56 -15.00 -9.35
N ALA A 110 -12.85 -15.66 -8.43
CA ALA A 110 -13.02 -17.08 -8.18
C ALA A 110 -14.11 -17.31 -7.14
N GLU A 111 -15.17 -18.01 -7.51
CA GLU A 111 -16.15 -18.50 -6.55
C GLU A 111 -16.24 -20.03 -6.56
N THR A 112 -16.01 -20.63 -5.40
CA THR A 112 -16.20 -22.07 -5.20
C THR A 112 -17.56 -22.33 -4.58
N LEU A 113 -18.51 -22.83 -5.37
CA LEU A 113 -19.80 -23.29 -4.88
C LEU A 113 -19.68 -24.75 -4.37
N VAL A 114 -19.77 -24.93 -3.05
CA VAL A 114 -19.76 -26.26 -2.42
C VAL A 114 -21.20 -26.69 -2.17
N PHE A 115 -21.69 -27.70 -2.88
CA PHE A 115 -23.01 -28.27 -2.63
C PHE A 115 -22.90 -29.40 -1.61
N THR A 116 -23.53 -29.21 -0.46
CA THR A 116 -23.83 -30.31 0.46
C THR A 116 -25.33 -30.53 0.37
N VAL A 117 -25.78 -31.76 0.11
CA VAL A 117 -27.20 -32.07 0.26
C VAL A 117 -27.49 -32.20 1.75
N GLU A 118 -27.66 -31.06 2.44
CA GLU A 118 -28.19 -30.96 3.80
C GLU A 118 -29.06 -29.70 3.98
N PRO A 119 -30.04 -29.70 4.91
CA PRO A 119 -31.04 -28.64 5.02
C PRO A 119 -30.47 -27.36 5.64
N GLY A 120 -30.69 -26.22 4.98
CA GLY A 120 -30.79 -24.93 5.67
C GLY A 120 -29.57 -23.99 5.66
N THR A 121 -28.71 -24.02 4.65
CA THR A 121 -27.78 -22.88 4.42
C THR A 121 -27.83 -22.41 2.98
N THR A 122 -28.42 -21.24 2.77
CA THR A 122 -28.22 -20.39 1.59
C THR A 122 -27.28 -19.24 1.97
N ARG A 123 -26.38 -18.86 1.05
CA ARG A 123 -25.65 -17.60 1.11
C ARG A 123 -25.77 -16.93 -0.26
N GLU A 124 -26.35 -15.74 -0.27
CA GLU A 124 -26.40 -14.79 -1.40
C GLU A 124 -25.00 -14.21 -1.69
N LEU A 125 -24.74 -13.88 -2.96
CA LEU A 125 -23.51 -13.23 -3.41
C LEU A 125 -23.79 -11.82 -3.89
N ASP A 126 -24.22 -10.98 -2.97
CA ASP A 126 -24.27 -9.53 -3.18
C ASP A 126 -22.91 -8.96 -2.82
N ARG A 127 -22.15 -8.41 -3.78
CA ARG A 127 -20.87 -7.74 -3.43
C ARG A 127 -20.53 -6.46 -4.16
N PHE A 128 -21.27 -6.05 -5.19
CA PHE A 128 -21.02 -4.77 -5.86
C PHE A 128 -22.35 -4.16 -6.34
N GLY A 129 -22.73 -2.98 -5.85
CA GLY A 129 -23.87 -2.22 -6.37
C GLY A 129 -23.57 -1.63 -7.75
N ALA A 130 -24.57 -1.14 -8.49
CA ALA A 130 -24.36 -0.43 -9.77
C ALA A 130 -23.76 0.98 -9.53
N ASP A 131 -23.15 1.56 -10.56
CA ASP A 131 -22.74 2.97 -10.54
C ASP A 131 -23.98 3.89 -10.40
N LEU A 132 -23.87 4.91 -9.55
CA LEU A 132 -24.94 5.83 -9.20
C LEU A 132 -24.51 7.27 -9.50
N SER A 133 -25.24 7.97 -10.36
CA SER A 133 -25.00 9.41 -10.58
C SER A 133 -25.46 10.22 -9.36
N LEU A 134 -24.58 11.10 -8.87
CA LEU A 134 -24.89 12.10 -7.85
C LEU A 134 -25.44 13.38 -8.48
N GLY A 135 -24.78 13.86 -9.55
CA GLY A 135 -25.20 15.04 -10.28
C GLY A 135 -24.10 15.61 -11.19
N ALA A 136 -24.47 16.62 -11.99
CA ALA A 136 -23.53 17.36 -12.83
C ALA A 136 -22.52 18.13 -11.98
N ALA A 137 -21.27 18.18 -12.44
CA ALA A 137 -20.15 18.73 -11.70
C ALA A 137 -19.39 19.79 -12.51
N SER A 138 -18.56 20.57 -11.82
CA SER A 138 -17.54 21.37 -12.49
C SER A 138 -16.33 20.49 -12.85
N GLY A 139 -15.51 20.89 -13.83
CA GLY A 139 -14.31 20.15 -14.22
C GLY A 139 -13.17 20.13 -13.20
N SER A 140 -13.35 20.70 -12.00
CA SER A 140 -12.37 20.75 -10.90
C SER A 140 -12.92 20.15 -9.59
N ALA A 141 -14.04 19.43 -9.65
CA ALA A 141 -14.88 19.08 -8.50
C ALA A 141 -14.53 17.72 -7.88
N ASN A 142 -13.49 17.62 -7.05
CA ASN A 142 -13.29 16.39 -6.27
C ASN A 142 -14.49 16.19 -5.32
N PRO A 143 -15.16 15.03 -5.34
CA PRO A 143 -16.24 14.77 -4.41
C PRO A 143 -15.70 14.49 -3.00
N ALA A 144 -16.58 14.52 -2.01
CA ALA A 144 -16.27 14.12 -0.63
C ALA A 144 -17.42 13.30 -0.03
N LEU A 145 -17.08 12.27 0.75
CA LEU A 145 -18.04 11.36 1.36
C LEU A 145 -17.85 11.28 2.88
N ALA A 146 -18.95 11.23 3.63
CA ALA A 146 -18.93 10.92 5.06
C ALA A 146 -20.06 9.96 5.44
N THR A 147 -19.69 8.82 6.02
CA THR A 147 -20.65 7.85 6.58
C THR A 147 -21.31 8.43 7.83
N LEU A 148 -22.64 8.51 7.80
CA LEU A 148 -23.47 9.08 8.84
C LEU A 148 -23.75 8.05 9.94
N SER A 149 -24.13 8.53 11.12
CA SER A 149 -24.42 7.70 12.30
C SER A 149 -25.57 6.69 12.11
N ASP A 150 -26.37 6.84 11.05
CA ASP A 150 -27.46 5.94 10.71
C ASP A 150 -27.08 4.86 9.67
N GLY A 151 -25.79 4.78 9.32
CA GLY A 151 -25.24 3.83 8.35
C GLY A 151 -25.35 4.27 6.89
N GLY A 152 -26.06 5.35 6.59
CA GLY A 152 -26.02 6.01 5.29
C GLY A 152 -24.78 6.88 5.12
N PHE A 153 -24.74 7.70 4.08
CA PHE A 153 -23.64 8.64 3.86
C PHE A 153 -24.12 9.97 3.28
N ALA A 154 -23.39 11.05 3.59
CA ALA A 154 -23.51 12.33 2.92
C ALA A 154 -22.49 12.37 1.78
N ALA A 155 -22.93 12.75 0.59
CA ALA A 155 -22.05 13.04 -0.53
C ALA A 155 -22.07 14.54 -0.84
N VAL A 156 -20.89 15.13 -1.01
CA VAL A 156 -20.69 16.56 -1.28
C VAL A 156 -19.87 16.71 -2.56
N TRP A 157 -20.26 17.63 -3.43
CA TRP A 157 -19.53 17.91 -4.67
C TRP A 157 -19.72 19.37 -5.11
N GLN A 158 -18.85 19.87 -5.98
CA GLN A 158 -19.05 21.15 -6.64
C GLN A 158 -19.86 20.95 -7.93
N GLY A 159 -21.01 21.61 -8.02
CA GLY A 159 -21.91 21.54 -9.16
C GLY A 159 -21.38 22.31 -10.37
N ALA A 160 -22.02 22.10 -11.53
CA ALA A 160 -21.72 22.85 -12.76
C ALA A 160 -21.94 24.38 -12.60
N ASP A 161 -22.75 24.79 -11.62
CA ASP A 161 -22.98 26.17 -11.22
C ASP A 161 -21.91 26.74 -10.26
N GLN A 162 -20.83 25.97 -10.01
CA GLN A 162 -19.74 26.27 -9.07
C GLN A 162 -20.14 26.30 -7.59
N ALA A 163 -21.42 26.11 -7.26
CA ALA A 163 -21.86 25.98 -5.88
C ALA A 163 -21.51 24.59 -5.34
N LEU A 164 -21.33 24.48 -4.02
CA LEU A 164 -21.28 23.17 -3.37
C LEU A 164 -22.70 22.63 -3.21
N TRP A 165 -22.86 21.35 -3.55
CA TRP A 165 -24.08 20.58 -3.43
C TRP A 165 -23.84 19.41 -2.49
N ALA A 166 -24.91 18.95 -1.85
CA ALA A 166 -24.90 17.75 -1.05
C ALA A 166 -26.15 16.91 -1.30
N GLN A 167 -26.03 15.60 -1.06
CA GLN A 167 -27.14 14.67 -1.04
C GLN A 167 -26.91 13.61 0.03
N LEU A 168 -27.95 13.31 0.80
CA LEU A 168 -27.95 12.21 1.77
C LEU A 168 -28.33 10.91 1.05
N ARG A 169 -27.66 9.82 1.41
CA ARG A 169 -27.91 8.49 0.86
C ARG A 169 -28.02 7.45 1.96
N ASP A 170 -28.76 6.38 1.69
CA ASP A 170 -28.80 5.21 2.58
C ASP A 170 -27.56 4.31 2.42
N ALA A 171 -27.49 3.25 3.22
CA ALA A 171 -26.34 2.34 3.28
C ALA A 171 -26.10 1.55 1.98
N VAL A 172 -27.09 1.46 1.09
CA VAL A 172 -26.97 0.79 -0.22
C VAL A 172 -26.87 1.79 -1.38
N GLY A 173 -26.85 3.10 -1.06
CA GLY A 173 -26.63 4.17 -2.01
C GLY A 173 -27.88 4.86 -2.54
N ASN A 174 -29.09 4.52 -2.10
CA ASN A 174 -30.31 5.21 -2.56
C ASN A 174 -30.37 6.64 -2.00
N ALA A 175 -30.83 7.58 -2.83
CA ALA A 175 -31.02 8.97 -2.42
C ALA A 175 -32.10 9.12 -1.33
N ARG A 176 -31.74 9.80 -0.24
CA ARG A 176 -32.65 10.24 0.83
C ARG A 176 -33.04 11.70 0.61
N GLY A 177 -33.85 11.91 -0.42
CA GLY A 177 -34.29 13.25 -0.84
C GLY A 177 -33.46 13.83 -1.98
N ALA A 178 -33.85 15.04 -2.39
CA ALA A 178 -33.19 15.76 -3.47
C ALA A 178 -31.82 16.30 -3.02
N ALA A 179 -30.91 16.46 -3.98
CA ALA A 179 -29.69 17.23 -3.76
C ALA A 179 -30.03 18.69 -3.38
N PHE A 180 -29.23 19.29 -2.51
CA PHE A 180 -29.43 20.64 -2.02
C PHE A 180 -28.11 21.43 -2.02
N ALA A 181 -28.20 22.74 -2.26
CA ALA A 181 -27.04 23.61 -2.26
C ALA A 181 -26.54 23.87 -0.83
N LEU A 182 -25.25 23.64 -0.62
CA LEU A 182 -24.55 24.02 0.60
C LEU A 182 -24.13 25.48 0.58
N THR A 183 -23.82 26.06 -0.57
CA THR A 183 -23.37 27.47 -0.70
C THR A 183 -24.37 28.29 -1.54
N PRO A 184 -25.25 29.08 -0.91
CA PRO A 184 -26.08 30.05 -1.61
C PRO A 184 -25.26 31.06 -2.43
N SER A 185 -25.86 31.68 -3.43
CA SER A 185 -25.20 32.65 -4.33
C SER A 185 -24.62 33.91 -3.67
N ALA A 186 -24.92 34.15 -2.39
CA ALA A 186 -24.37 35.24 -1.61
C ALA A 186 -23.01 34.90 -0.98
N ASP A 187 -22.65 33.61 -0.94
CA ASP A 187 -21.34 33.15 -0.53
C ASP A 187 -20.36 33.35 -1.69
N GLY A 188 -19.09 33.62 -1.38
CA GLY A 188 -18.04 33.66 -2.40
C GLY A 188 -17.95 32.31 -3.12
N VAL A 189 -17.40 32.31 -4.33
CA VAL A 189 -17.28 31.10 -5.14
C VAL A 189 -16.36 30.09 -4.43
N PRO A 190 -16.85 28.87 -4.13
CA PRO A 190 -16.01 27.81 -3.61
C PRO A 190 -14.94 27.42 -4.62
N GLU A 191 -13.73 27.15 -4.16
CA GLU A 191 -12.63 26.68 -4.99
C GLU A 191 -11.99 25.41 -4.41
N GLY A 192 -11.56 24.53 -5.30
CA GLY A 192 -10.91 23.27 -4.95
C GLY A 192 -11.84 22.21 -4.34
N ALA A 193 -11.23 21.18 -3.77
CA ALA A 193 -11.92 20.05 -3.16
C ALA A 193 -12.58 20.46 -1.82
N PRO A 194 -13.88 20.18 -1.61
CA PRO A 194 -14.48 20.22 -0.30
C PRO A 194 -14.03 19.00 0.54
N SER A 195 -14.12 19.11 1.86
CA SER A 195 -13.99 17.98 2.79
C SER A 195 -15.23 17.91 3.68
N VAL A 196 -15.62 16.70 4.09
CA VAL A 196 -16.85 16.45 4.86
C VAL A 196 -16.61 15.43 5.98
N ALA A 197 -17.16 15.70 7.16
CA ALA A 197 -17.15 14.77 8.29
C ALA A 197 -18.52 14.64 8.92
N ALA A 198 -18.92 13.40 9.22
CA ALA A 198 -20.17 13.12 9.92
C ALA A 198 -20.05 13.44 11.40
N LEU A 199 -21.02 14.18 11.92
CA LEU A 199 -21.15 14.51 13.33
C LEU A 199 -22.28 13.69 13.96
N ASP A 200 -22.32 13.67 15.29
CA ASP A 200 -23.38 12.99 16.03
C ASP A 200 -24.78 13.47 15.64
N GLY A 201 -25.73 12.53 15.64
CA GLY A 201 -27.15 12.78 15.41
C GLY A 201 -27.50 13.03 13.94
N GLY A 202 -26.74 12.46 13.00
CA GLY A 202 -26.98 12.59 11.55
C GLY A 202 -26.59 13.95 10.96
N ARG A 203 -25.94 14.81 11.73
CA ARG A 203 -25.39 16.09 11.25
C ARG A 203 -24.08 15.83 10.51
N PHE A 204 -23.61 16.81 9.75
CA PHE A 204 -22.26 16.77 9.18
C PHE A 204 -21.67 18.18 9.08
N VAL A 205 -20.35 18.27 9.00
CA VAL A 205 -19.62 19.51 8.75
C VAL A 205 -18.96 19.42 7.38
N THR A 206 -19.00 20.51 6.63
CA THR A 206 -18.30 20.63 5.35
C THR A 206 -17.33 21.80 5.42
N ALA A 207 -16.09 21.57 5.02
CA ALA A 207 -15.03 22.58 4.89
C ALA A 207 -14.66 22.78 3.42
N TYR A 208 -14.35 24.01 3.03
CA TYR A 208 -14.08 24.38 1.63
C TYR A 208 -13.32 25.71 1.54
N THR A 209 -12.59 25.90 0.44
CA THR A 209 -11.93 27.18 0.16
C THR A 209 -12.92 28.12 -0.51
N VAL A 210 -12.88 29.41 -0.19
CA VAL A 210 -13.70 30.44 -0.83
C VAL A 210 -12.80 31.56 -1.33
N GLY A 211 -13.01 31.97 -2.58
CA GLY A 211 -12.17 32.96 -3.25
C GLY A 211 -10.84 32.37 -3.74
N ALA A 212 -10.04 33.20 -4.41
CA ALA A 212 -8.82 32.77 -5.10
C ALA A 212 -7.60 33.61 -4.69
N GLY A 213 -6.42 33.01 -4.78
CA GLY A 213 -5.14 33.68 -4.59
C GLY A 213 -5.09 34.48 -3.28
N ALA A 214 -4.76 35.78 -3.37
CA ALA A 214 -4.61 36.69 -2.25
C ALA A 214 -5.84 36.77 -1.30
N ASP A 215 -7.03 36.48 -1.82
CA ASP A 215 -8.30 36.60 -1.08
C ASP A 215 -8.86 35.24 -0.64
N ALA A 216 -8.14 34.14 -0.88
CA ALA A 216 -8.59 32.80 -0.53
C ALA A 216 -8.75 32.64 0.99
N ARG A 217 -9.88 32.05 1.40
CA ARG A 217 -10.26 31.83 2.79
C ARG A 217 -10.72 30.40 3.03
N ILE A 218 -10.47 29.87 4.22
CA ILE A 218 -10.96 28.55 4.62
C ILE A 218 -12.29 28.69 5.35
N ALA A 219 -13.37 28.27 4.68
CA ALA A 219 -14.72 28.29 5.20
C ALA A 219 -15.16 26.91 5.70
N TYR A 220 -16.09 26.90 6.65
CA TYR A 220 -16.81 25.69 7.05
C TYR A 220 -18.26 26.00 7.44
N ARG A 221 -19.12 24.99 7.40
CA ARG A 221 -20.48 25.07 7.94
C ARG A 221 -20.95 23.72 8.45
N ILE A 222 -21.84 23.76 9.44
CA ILE A 222 -22.51 22.57 9.97
C ILE A 222 -23.88 22.45 9.31
N VAL A 223 -24.21 21.26 8.84
CA VAL A 223 -25.49 20.90 8.25
C VAL A 223 -26.24 20.00 9.22
N ASP A 224 -27.52 20.30 9.43
CA ASP A 224 -28.35 19.48 10.31
C ASP A 224 -28.78 18.15 9.63
N ALA A 225 -29.36 17.24 10.42
CA ALA A 225 -29.80 15.93 9.94
C ALA A 225 -30.90 15.99 8.87
N ALA A 226 -31.55 17.14 8.69
CA ALA A 226 -32.54 17.37 7.64
C ALA A 226 -31.92 17.96 6.36
N GLY A 227 -30.58 18.13 6.31
CA GLY A 227 -29.88 18.72 5.17
C GLY A 227 -29.92 20.25 5.15
N LYS A 228 -30.31 20.91 6.25
CA LYS A 228 -30.31 22.38 6.29
C LYS A 228 -28.93 22.90 6.68
N ALA A 229 -28.30 23.63 5.76
CA ALA A 229 -27.02 24.28 5.98
C ALA A 229 -27.12 25.44 6.99
N GLY A 230 -26.24 25.43 8.00
CA GLY A 230 -26.02 26.55 8.90
C GLY A 230 -25.25 27.72 8.25
N PRO A 231 -24.96 28.79 9.01
CA PRO A 231 -24.20 29.94 8.50
C PRO A 231 -22.76 29.55 8.14
N GLN A 232 -22.20 30.21 7.12
CA GLN A 232 -20.77 30.13 6.81
C GLN A 232 -19.94 30.67 7.98
N GLN A 233 -18.91 29.94 8.36
CA GLN A 233 -17.88 30.35 9.31
C GLN A 233 -16.51 30.25 8.63
N PHE A 234 -15.48 30.90 9.20
CA PHE A 234 -14.11 30.84 8.69
C PHE A 234 -13.15 30.26 9.72
N ALA A 235 -12.35 29.29 9.31
CA ALA A 235 -11.37 28.61 10.16
C ALA A 235 -10.12 29.48 10.39
N ASP A 236 -9.72 30.20 9.34
CA ASP A 236 -8.54 31.06 9.32
C ASP A 236 -8.80 32.46 9.90
N ALA A 237 -7.74 33.10 10.38
CA ALA A 237 -7.82 34.47 10.91
C ALA A 237 -7.86 35.56 9.81
N GLY A 238 -7.61 35.19 8.54
CA GLY A 238 -7.53 36.08 7.38
C GLY A 238 -6.86 35.38 6.19
N ALA A 239 -6.94 36.00 5.01
CA ALA A 239 -6.32 35.43 3.80
C ALA A 239 -4.79 35.60 3.86
N THR A 240 -4.05 34.51 3.65
CA THR A 240 -2.57 34.52 3.54
C THR A 240 -2.08 34.42 2.09
N GLY A 241 -3.01 34.36 1.15
CA GLY A 241 -2.77 34.33 -0.30
C GLY A 241 -2.57 32.95 -0.92
N ASP A 242 -2.47 31.92 -0.09
CA ASP A 242 -2.30 30.53 -0.50
C ASP A 242 -3.10 29.56 0.39
N SER A 243 -4.09 30.09 1.12
CA SER A 243 -5.07 29.34 1.91
C SER A 243 -5.84 28.37 1.02
N ALA A 244 -5.62 27.08 1.17
CA ALA A 244 -6.27 26.05 0.35
C ALA A 244 -6.29 24.68 1.04
N MET A 245 -6.89 23.70 0.36
CA MET A 245 -6.85 22.28 0.71
C MET A 245 -7.35 22.01 2.14
N PRO A 246 -8.60 22.39 2.44
CA PRO A 246 -9.16 22.12 3.75
C PRO A 246 -9.46 20.63 3.91
N ASP A 247 -9.16 20.10 5.08
CA ASP A 247 -9.62 18.79 5.49
C ASP A 247 -10.34 18.86 6.85
N VAL A 248 -11.34 18.01 7.05
CA VAL A 248 -12.15 17.99 8.27
C VAL A 248 -12.41 16.58 8.75
N VAL A 249 -12.23 16.34 10.05
CA VAL A 249 -12.55 15.05 10.67
C VAL A 249 -13.35 15.24 11.96
N ALA A 250 -14.32 14.37 12.20
CA ALA A 250 -15.10 14.37 13.44
C ALA A 250 -14.35 13.69 14.58
N LEU A 251 -14.34 14.31 15.75
CA LEU A 251 -13.62 13.84 16.94
C LEU A 251 -14.58 13.11 17.89
N GLN A 252 -14.07 12.10 18.58
CA GLN A 252 -14.80 11.46 19.68
C GLN A 252 -15.12 12.52 20.75
N GLY A 253 -16.40 12.65 21.12
CA GLY A 253 -16.88 13.73 21.99
C GLY A 253 -17.69 14.81 21.27
N GLY A 254 -17.89 14.67 19.95
CA GLY A 254 -18.89 15.41 19.17
C GLY A 254 -18.38 16.71 18.52
N GLY A 255 -17.11 17.05 18.71
CA GLY A 255 -16.42 18.13 17.99
C GLY A 255 -15.82 17.68 16.66
N PHE A 256 -15.01 18.54 16.04
CA PHE A 256 -14.29 18.23 14.81
C PHE A 256 -12.92 18.94 14.77
N ALA A 257 -12.01 18.51 13.90
CA ALA A 257 -10.78 19.23 13.60
C ALA A 257 -10.75 19.64 12.13
N LEU A 258 -10.21 20.82 11.86
CA LEU A 258 -10.03 21.40 10.52
C LEU A 258 -8.54 21.59 10.28
N ALA A 259 -8.02 21.07 9.18
CA ALA A 259 -6.68 21.35 8.68
C ALA A 259 -6.75 22.15 7.39
N TRP A 260 -5.74 22.97 7.11
CA TRP A 260 -5.57 23.64 5.84
C TRP A 260 -4.11 24.02 5.60
N ARG A 261 -3.79 24.29 4.34
CA ARG A 261 -2.50 24.86 3.95
C ARG A 261 -2.59 26.38 3.97
N ALA A 262 -1.59 27.05 4.54
CA ALA A 262 -1.38 28.49 4.44
C ALA A 262 0.08 28.85 4.74
N GLY A 263 0.65 29.83 4.03
CA GLY A 263 2.03 30.29 4.21
C GLY A 263 3.09 29.22 4.02
N GLY A 264 2.82 28.19 3.21
CA GLY A 264 3.69 27.01 3.08
C GLY A 264 3.73 26.11 4.33
N GLN A 265 2.76 26.23 5.22
CA GLN A 265 2.61 25.46 6.45
C GLN A 265 1.24 24.78 6.51
N VAL A 266 1.09 23.84 7.44
CA VAL A 266 -0.20 23.21 7.75
C VAL A 266 -0.73 23.81 9.04
N HIS A 267 -1.96 24.27 9.01
CA HIS A 267 -2.65 24.86 10.14
C HIS A 267 -3.79 23.95 10.56
N VAL A 268 -3.95 23.70 11.86
CA VAL A 268 -5.03 22.86 12.39
C VAL A 268 -5.73 23.55 13.56
N ARG A 269 -7.06 23.55 13.55
CA ARG A 269 -7.90 23.98 14.68
C ARG A 269 -8.95 22.93 14.99
N SER A 270 -9.08 22.58 16.27
CA SER A 270 -10.24 21.82 16.74
C SER A 270 -11.42 22.75 17.01
N ALA A 271 -12.63 22.27 16.84
CA ALA A 271 -13.87 22.95 17.14
C ALA A 271 -14.76 22.08 18.02
N ASP A 272 -15.58 22.72 18.86
CA ASP A 272 -16.63 22.01 19.58
C ASP A 272 -17.82 21.63 18.67
N ALA A 273 -18.80 20.92 19.21
CA ALA A 273 -19.98 20.45 18.47
C ALA A 273 -20.88 21.57 17.89
N ALA A 274 -20.70 22.81 18.37
CA ALA A 274 -21.37 24.00 17.87
C ALA A 274 -20.53 24.75 16.80
N GLY A 275 -19.28 24.31 16.58
CA GLY A 275 -18.37 24.91 15.63
C GLY A 275 -17.54 26.05 16.20
N ASN A 276 -17.44 26.21 17.52
CA ASN A 276 -16.54 27.21 18.11
C ASN A 276 -15.09 26.72 18.04
N LEU A 277 -14.23 27.49 17.36
CA LEU A 277 -12.82 27.14 17.16
C LEU A 277 -11.99 27.32 18.42
N GLY A 278 -11.13 26.33 18.67
CA GLY A 278 -10.07 26.35 19.66
C GLY A 278 -8.77 26.96 19.14
N PRO A 279 -7.66 26.79 19.89
CA PRO A 279 -6.36 27.31 19.50
C PRO A 279 -5.82 26.63 18.24
N GLU A 280 -5.02 27.38 17.49
CA GLU A 280 -4.37 26.94 16.26
C GLU A 280 -3.06 26.21 16.54
N GLN A 281 -2.84 25.09 15.84
CA GLN A 281 -1.56 24.39 15.76
C GLN A 281 -0.99 24.57 14.35
N VAL A 282 0.33 24.69 14.24
CA VAL A 282 1.02 24.88 12.96
C VAL A 282 2.12 23.82 12.80
N TYR A 283 2.14 23.15 11.66
CA TYR A 283 3.09 22.11 11.25
C TYR A 283 3.73 22.48 9.90
N GLY A 284 4.71 21.70 9.45
CA GLY A 284 5.43 21.97 8.20
C GLY A 284 6.47 23.07 8.35
N THR A 285 7.61 22.74 8.95
CA THR A 285 8.68 23.70 9.26
C THR A 285 9.58 24.02 8.07
N LEU A 286 9.45 23.30 6.96
CA LEU A 286 10.25 23.52 5.75
C LEU A 286 9.67 24.61 4.83
N GLY A 287 8.47 25.11 5.14
CA GLY A 287 7.81 26.20 4.41
C GLY A 287 7.30 25.78 3.02
N SER A 288 7.17 24.47 2.78
CA SER A 288 6.72 23.90 1.51
C SER A 288 5.61 22.86 1.67
N ALA A 289 4.89 22.92 2.80
CA ALA A 289 3.88 21.94 3.12
C ALA A 289 2.74 21.99 2.11
N PHE A 290 2.20 20.82 1.78
CA PHE A 290 1.18 20.63 0.76
C PHE A 290 0.25 19.48 1.12
N SER A 291 -1.00 19.58 0.67
CA SER A 291 -2.05 18.56 0.82
C SER A 291 -2.15 17.95 2.23
N PRO A 292 -2.57 18.74 3.25
CA PRO A 292 -2.77 18.19 4.58
C PRO A 292 -3.97 17.25 4.64
N ALA A 293 -3.83 16.12 5.35
CA ALA A 293 -4.91 15.17 5.61
C ALA A 293 -5.01 14.86 7.11
N LEU A 294 -6.24 14.68 7.62
CA LEU A 294 -6.57 14.44 9.02
C LEU A 294 -7.20 13.06 9.24
N ALA A 295 -6.83 12.43 10.35
CA ALA A 295 -7.57 11.30 10.90
C ALA A 295 -7.90 11.52 12.37
N ALA A 296 -9.12 11.14 12.76
CA ALA A 296 -9.55 11.19 14.15
C ALA A 296 -8.88 10.07 14.95
N LYS A 297 -8.42 10.43 16.15
CA LYS A 297 -7.82 9.52 17.12
C LYS A 297 -8.42 9.77 18.48
N GLY A 298 -9.57 9.15 18.69
CA GLY A 298 -10.44 9.45 19.83
C GLY A 298 -10.84 10.93 19.82
N ALA A 299 -10.65 11.62 20.94
CA ALA A 299 -10.98 13.05 21.07
C ALA A 299 -9.90 13.99 20.49
N SER A 300 -8.85 13.44 19.87
CA SER A 300 -7.74 14.16 19.25
C SER A 300 -7.61 13.79 17.77
N TYR A 301 -6.61 14.35 17.09
CA TYR A 301 -6.35 14.10 15.67
C TYR A 301 -4.89 13.73 15.41
N VAL A 302 -4.67 13.16 14.24
CA VAL A 302 -3.37 13.00 13.58
C VAL A 302 -3.46 13.73 12.24
N VAL A 303 -2.39 14.42 11.86
CA VAL A 303 -2.28 15.16 10.60
C VAL A 303 -1.10 14.65 9.80
N SER A 304 -1.26 14.47 8.49
CA SER A 304 -0.17 14.21 7.54
C SER A 304 -0.07 15.31 6.49
N TRP A 305 1.11 15.49 5.91
CA TRP A 305 1.33 16.44 4.81
C TRP A 305 2.56 16.06 3.98
N GLY A 306 2.57 16.51 2.73
CA GLY A 306 3.74 16.43 1.87
C GLY A 306 4.59 17.71 1.96
N GLU A 307 5.89 17.61 1.74
CA GLU A 307 6.80 18.76 1.64
C GLU A 307 7.45 18.78 0.24
N ILE A 308 7.23 19.86 -0.51
CA ILE A 308 7.75 19.96 -1.89
C ILE A 308 9.28 20.04 -1.92
N ASN A 309 9.88 20.69 -0.91
CA ASN A 309 11.32 20.99 -0.90
C ASN A 309 12.20 19.75 -0.72
N ASP A 310 11.69 18.68 -0.12
CA ASP A 310 12.40 17.42 0.06
C ASP A 310 11.66 16.21 -0.50
N GLY A 311 10.45 16.41 -1.02
CA GLY A 311 9.61 15.38 -1.63
C GLY A 311 8.97 14.44 -0.61
N ASN A 312 9.15 14.66 0.69
CA ASN A 312 8.77 13.70 1.72
C ASN A 312 7.35 13.89 2.24
N VAL A 313 6.79 12.79 2.76
CA VAL A 313 5.56 12.74 3.54
C VAL A 313 5.90 12.75 5.02
N TYR A 314 5.16 13.54 5.78
CA TYR A 314 5.27 13.68 7.22
C TYR A 314 3.92 13.42 7.90
N LEU A 315 3.97 13.06 9.18
CA LEU A 315 2.80 13.05 10.05
C LEU A 315 3.12 13.57 11.44
N ALA A 316 2.11 14.06 12.16
CA ALA A 316 2.20 14.44 13.56
C ALA A 316 0.88 14.15 14.27
N GLN A 317 0.97 13.69 15.52
CA GLN A 317 -0.19 13.70 16.42
C GLN A 317 -0.34 15.11 17.03
N ASN A 318 -1.54 15.52 17.42
CA ASN A 318 -1.77 16.85 18.01
C ASN A 318 -0.80 17.17 19.15
N GLY A 319 0.06 18.18 18.96
CA GLY A 319 1.09 18.58 19.94
C GLY A 319 2.24 17.58 20.12
N GLY A 320 2.29 16.53 19.32
CA GLY A 320 3.35 15.51 19.29
C GLY A 320 4.51 15.86 18.35
N PRO A 321 5.56 15.03 18.31
CA PRO A 321 6.68 15.22 17.38
C PRO A 321 6.26 15.00 15.93
N VAL A 322 6.95 15.67 15.02
CA VAL A 322 6.86 15.41 13.57
C VAL A 322 7.62 14.12 13.25
N ILE A 323 6.97 13.24 12.50
CA ILE A 323 7.47 11.93 12.08
C ILE A 323 7.61 11.94 10.56
N LEU A 324 8.79 11.57 10.06
CA LEU A 324 9.03 11.35 8.63
C LEU A 324 8.42 10.01 8.22
N ALA A 325 7.48 10.02 7.26
CA ALA A 325 6.74 8.83 6.81
C ALA A 325 7.35 8.13 5.59
N SER A 326 7.98 8.87 4.67
CA SER A 326 8.49 8.34 3.39
C SER A 326 10.02 8.35 3.24
N GLY A 327 10.77 8.51 4.34
CA GLY A 327 12.20 8.84 4.35
C GLY A 327 13.20 7.81 3.80
N ASP A 328 12.76 6.87 2.97
CA ASP A 328 13.51 5.78 2.36
C ASP A 328 13.66 5.92 0.83
N GLY A 329 13.24 7.05 0.27
CA GLY A 329 13.39 7.35 -1.16
C GLY A 329 12.19 6.94 -2.02
N TYR A 330 11.10 6.48 -1.43
CA TYR A 330 9.83 6.20 -2.13
C TYR A 330 8.83 7.36 -2.05
N ALA A 331 9.31 8.57 -1.77
CA ALA A 331 8.52 9.80 -1.74
C ALA A 331 8.47 10.49 -3.12
N ALA A 332 7.80 11.64 -3.25
CA ALA A 332 7.75 12.37 -4.53
C ALA A 332 9.10 13.02 -4.88
N SER A 333 9.24 13.49 -6.12
CA SER A 333 10.48 14.12 -6.61
C SER A 333 10.69 15.53 -6.03
N ILE A 334 11.87 15.77 -5.47
CA ILE A 334 12.33 17.08 -4.96
C ILE A 334 12.14 18.17 -6.03
N GLY A 335 11.30 19.16 -5.74
CA GLY A 335 11.18 20.40 -6.53
C GLY A 335 10.25 20.38 -7.76
N THR A 336 9.49 19.30 -8.01
CA THR A 336 8.61 19.22 -9.21
C THR A 336 7.18 18.73 -8.93
N ALA A 337 6.93 17.97 -7.86
CA ALA A 337 5.60 17.62 -7.37
C ALA A 337 5.62 17.32 -5.86
N ALA A 338 4.62 17.78 -5.11
CA ALA A 338 4.46 17.36 -3.72
C ALA A 338 3.82 15.96 -3.69
N PRO A 339 4.17 15.09 -2.72
CA PRO A 339 3.36 13.90 -2.48
C PRO A 339 2.00 14.33 -1.94
N LEU A 340 0.94 13.59 -2.28
CA LEU A 340 -0.43 13.80 -1.82
C LEU A 340 -0.78 12.73 -0.77
N PRO A 341 -0.44 12.92 0.52
CA PRO A 341 -0.68 11.91 1.51
C PRO A 341 -2.12 11.90 1.98
N GLU A 342 -2.64 10.69 2.14
CA GLU A 342 -3.89 10.38 2.82
C GLU A 342 -3.60 9.54 4.07
N LEU A 343 -4.48 9.64 5.07
CA LEU A 343 -4.26 9.03 6.38
C LEU A 343 -5.53 8.41 6.94
N SER A 344 -5.40 7.22 7.55
CA SER A 344 -6.46 6.63 8.36
C SER A 344 -5.93 6.06 9.67
N VAL A 345 -6.75 6.13 10.73
CA VAL A 345 -6.49 5.47 12.01
C VAL A 345 -7.36 4.21 12.08
N LEU A 346 -6.71 3.05 12.24
CA LEU A 346 -7.38 1.75 12.31
C LEU A 346 -8.00 1.53 13.69
N LYS A 347 -8.85 0.50 13.78
CA LYS A 347 -9.62 0.17 14.99
C LYS A 347 -8.77 -0.14 16.22
N ASP A 348 -7.57 -0.66 16.01
CA ASP A 348 -6.58 -0.93 17.07
C ASP A 348 -5.76 0.31 17.48
N GLY A 349 -6.01 1.46 16.85
CA GLY A 349 -5.31 2.71 17.07
C GLY A 349 -4.02 2.86 16.26
N SER A 350 -3.62 1.85 15.49
CA SER A 350 -2.55 1.97 14.49
C SER A 350 -2.97 2.92 13.38
N MET A 351 -2.01 3.38 12.57
CA MET A 351 -2.23 4.39 11.55
C MET A 351 -1.66 3.91 10.23
N VAL A 352 -2.32 4.24 9.13
CA VAL A 352 -1.85 4.00 7.76
C VAL A 352 -1.75 5.36 7.08
N VAL A 353 -0.57 5.68 6.58
CA VAL A 353 -0.34 6.84 5.70
C VAL A 353 -0.08 6.30 4.30
N ALA A 354 -0.81 6.78 3.30
CA ALA A 354 -0.66 6.39 1.91
C ALA A 354 -0.39 7.62 1.03
N TRP A 355 0.35 7.48 -0.06
CA TRP A 355 0.68 8.59 -0.97
C TRP A 355 1.02 8.09 -2.38
N ASP A 356 1.00 9.00 -3.34
CA ASP A 356 1.52 8.81 -4.68
C ASP A 356 3.03 9.07 -4.76
N SER A 357 3.76 8.21 -5.45
CA SER A 357 5.21 8.29 -5.62
C SER A 357 5.61 8.28 -7.09
N TYR A 358 6.48 9.19 -7.50
CA TYR A 358 6.94 9.35 -8.88
C TYR A 358 8.33 8.72 -9.14
N LEU A 359 8.98 8.14 -8.11
CA LEU A 359 10.40 7.76 -8.15
C LEU A 359 10.68 6.36 -8.75
N ASN A 360 9.67 5.51 -8.91
CA ASN A 360 9.85 4.14 -9.45
C ASN A 360 9.66 4.01 -10.96
N SER A 361 9.41 5.12 -11.66
CA SER A 361 9.18 5.08 -13.10
C SER A 361 10.48 5.27 -13.89
N PRO A 362 10.96 4.26 -14.66
CA PRO A 362 11.99 4.49 -15.68
C PRO A 362 11.50 5.43 -16.82
N PHE A 363 10.22 5.83 -16.80
CA PHE A 363 9.57 6.68 -17.80
C PHE A 363 9.37 8.14 -17.34
N GLY A 364 9.86 8.52 -16.16
CA GLY A 364 9.71 9.88 -15.60
C GLY A 364 8.29 10.18 -15.08
N PHE A 365 7.98 11.48 -14.90
CA PHE A 365 6.79 12.07 -14.23
C PHE A 365 5.39 11.68 -14.77
N GLY A 366 5.30 10.74 -15.73
CA GLY A 366 4.04 10.28 -16.32
C GLY A 366 3.41 9.08 -15.61
N VAL A 367 4.09 8.49 -14.62
CA VAL A 367 3.63 7.30 -13.89
C VAL A 367 3.92 7.54 -12.41
N SER A 368 2.89 7.53 -11.57
CA SER A 368 3.06 7.39 -10.11
C SER A 368 2.80 5.94 -9.69
N ASP A 369 3.16 5.56 -8.48
CA ASP A 369 2.72 4.34 -7.79
C ASP A 369 2.13 4.71 -6.43
N ILE A 370 1.24 3.89 -5.89
CA ILE A 370 0.64 4.10 -4.58
C ILE A 370 1.44 3.34 -3.52
N PHE A 371 1.98 4.08 -2.56
CA PHE A 371 2.67 3.52 -1.40
C PHE A 371 1.86 3.73 -0.14
N PHE A 372 2.10 2.88 0.85
CA PHE A 372 1.67 3.12 2.21
C PHE A 372 2.71 2.66 3.24
N GLN A 373 2.70 3.33 4.39
CA GLN A 373 3.44 2.93 5.58
C GLN A 373 2.48 2.83 6.76
N ARG A 374 2.69 1.80 7.58
CA ARG A 374 1.97 1.58 8.83
C ARG A 374 2.74 2.11 10.02
N PHE A 375 2.01 2.61 11.01
CA PHE A 375 2.54 3.06 12.29
C PHE A 375 1.70 2.50 13.43
N ASP A 376 2.32 2.24 14.58
CA ASP A 376 1.57 1.91 15.79
C ASP A 376 0.87 3.17 16.36
N ALA A 377 0.07 2.97 17.40
CA ALA A 377 -0.62 4.08 18.07
C ALA A 377 0.34 5.11 18.70
N ALA A 378 1.62 4.81 18.92
CA ALA A 378 2.59 5.78 19.41
C ALA A 378 3.27 6.58 18.29
N GLY A 379 3.12 6.14 17.03
CA GLY A 379 3.80 6.73 15.87
C GLY A 379 5.10 6.01 15.49
N ASN A 380 5.39 4.83 16.04
CA ASN A 380 6.52 4.02 15.59
C ASN A 380 6.14 3.27 14.32
N ARG A 381 7.07 3.12 13.36
CA ARG A 381 6.84 2.37 12.13
C ARG A 381 6.54 0.89 12.42
N LEU A 382 5.55 0.35 11.71
CA LEU A 382 5.21 -1.07 11.69
C LEU A 382 5.52 -1.66 10.32
N GLY A 383 6.48 -2.57 10.26
CA GLY A 383 6.91 -3.18 9.01
C GLY A 383 7.58 -2.19 8.05
N ALA A 384 7.99 -2.72 6.89
CA ALA A 384 8.48 -1.92 5.79
C ALA A 384 7.31 -1.22 5.08
N MET A 385 7.65 -0.19 4.32
CA MET A 385 6.73 0.42 3.38
C MET A 385 6.31 -0.59 2.30
N ALA A 386 5.07 -0.49 1.84
CA ALA A 386 4.53 -1.39 0.84
C ALA A 386 3.88 -0.62 -0.31
N GLN A 387 4.03 -1.15 -1.52
CA GLN A 387 3.31 -0.68 -2.70
C GLN A 387 1.91 -1.31 -2.71
N ALA A 388 0.88 -0.50 -2.88
CA ALA A 388 -0.50 -0.96 -2.93
C ALA A 388 -0.90 -1.48 -4.31
N ASN A 389 -0.55 -0.73 -5.35
CA ASN A 389 -0.82 -1.07 -6.74
C ASN A 389 0.22 -2.07 -7.28
N LEU A 390 -0.20 -2.98 -8.14
CA LEU A 390 0.64 -3.99 -8.79
C LEU A 390 0.87 -3.65 -10.25
N ASP A 391 -0.17 -3.16 -10.93
CA ASP A 391 -0.08 -2.81 -12.35
C ASP A 391 0.27 -1.31 -12.49
N SER A 392 1.50 -1.00 -12.90
CA SER A 392 1.97 0.37 -13.15
C SER A 392 1.58 0.84 -14.57
N GLY A 393 0.64 1.78 -14.69
CA GLY A 393 0.21 2.46 -15.94
C GLY A 393 0.60 3.95 -16.03
N GLY A 394 0.34 4.58 -17.18
CA GLY A 394 0.72 5.97 -17.55
C GLY A 394 -0.03 7.12 -16.87
N GLY A 395 -0.47 6.96 -15.61
CA GLY A 395 -1.33 7.93 -14.91
C GLY A 395 -0.76 8.53 -13.62
N ARG A 396 -1.33 9.67 -13.21
CA ARG A 396 -1.25 10.21 -11.83
C ARG A 396 -2.29 9.52 -10.98
N TYR A 397 -1.94 9.06 -9.80
CA TYR A 397 -2.80 8.23 -8.96
C TYR A 397 -3.16 8.97 -7.68
N ASP A 398 -4.24 9.76 -7.72
CA ASP A 398 -4.81 10.33 -6.50
C ASP A 398 -5.29 9.16 -5.62
N VAL A 399 -4.68 8.99 -4.45
CA VAL A 399 -5.02 7.91 -3.51
C VAL A 399 -6.14 8.36 -2.56
N SER A 400 -6.98 7.42 -2.14
CA SER A 400 -7.87 7.58 -0.98
C SER A 400 -7.77 6.33 -0.11
N VAL A 401 -7.82 6.51 1.21
CA VAL A 401 -7.69 5.43 2.21
C VAL A 401 -8.82 5.46 3.22
N THR A 402 -9.35 4.30 3.60
CA THR A 402 -10.34 4.21 4.69
C THR A 402 -10.14 2.95 5.54
N ALA A 403 -10.26 3.09 6.86
CA ALA A 403 -10.24 1.97 7.80
C ALA A 403 -11.56 1.19 7.72
N LEU A 404 -11.47 -0.13 7.60
CA LEU A 404 -12.62 -1.02 7.50
C LEU A 404 -13.07 -1.53 8.88
N SER A 405 -14.34 -1.91 8.99
CA SER A 405 -14.94 -2.34 10.26
C SER A 405 -14.34 -3.63 10.85
N ASP A 406 -13.73 -4.45 9.99
CA ASP A 406 -13.00 -5.67 10.32
C ASP A 406 -11.60 -5.40 10.89
N GLY A 407 -11.16 -4.15 10.90
CA GLY A 407 -9.85 -3.70 11.37
C GLY A 407 -8.80 -3.56 10.27
N GLY A 408 -9.09 -3.98 9.05
CA GLY A 408 -8.25 -3.73 7.88
C GLY A 408 -8.43 -2.32 7.31
N PHE A 409 -7.97 -2.12 6.08
CA PHE A 409 -8.15 -0.87 5.35
C PHE A 409 -8.33 -1.13 3.85
N ALA A 410 -8.98 -0.19 3.16
CA ALA A 410 -9.08 -0.17 1.71
C ALA A 410 -8.36 1.07 1.16
N LEU A 411 -7.75 0.89 0.00
CA LEU A 411 -7.16 1.96 -0.80
C LEU A 411 -7.89 2.00 -2.14
N ALA A 412 -8.12 3.21 -2.65
CA ALA A 412 -8.61 3.46 -4.00
C ALA A 412 -7.73 4.49 -4.70
N TRP A 413 -7.59 4.36 -6.01
CA TRP A 413 -6.82 5.27 -6.85
C TRP A 413 -7.33 5.24 -8.28
N GLN A 414 -7.08 6.29 -9.04
CA GLN A 414 -7.32 6.27 -10.49
C GLN A 414 -6.17 5.55 -11.21
N SER A 415 -6.40 4.89 -12.35
CA SER A 415 -5.34 4.31 -13.19
C SER A 415 -5.79 4.15 -14.64
N GLN A 416 -4.85 4.25 -15.58
CA GLN A 416 -5.10 3.87 -16.99
C GLN A 416 -4.98 2.37 -17.21
N SER A 417 -4.27 1.68 -16.32
CA SER A 417 -3.99 0.26 -16.47
C SER A 417 -5.29 -0.53 -16.34
N GLY A 418 -5.65 -1.26 -17.38
CA GLY A 418 -6.84 -2.10 -17.39
C GLY A 418 -8.13 -1.42 -17.87
N ASP A 419 -8.14 -0.09 -18.08
CA ASP A 419 -9.32 0.65 -18.56
C ASP A 419 -9.43 0.74 -20.10
N PHE A 420 -8.30 0.89 -20.81
CA PHE A 420 -8.19 0.93 -22.29
C PHE A 420 -8.89 2.10 -23.03
N ASP A 421 -9.68 2.95 -22.35
CA ASP A 421 -10.37 4.12 -22.93
C ASP A 421 -10.11 5.44 -22.16
N GLY A 422 -9.17 5.43 -21.20
CA GLY A 422 -8.86 6.60 -20.37
C GLY A 422 -8.34 6.19 -19.00
N ASN A 423 -8.66 6.99 -17.99
CA ASN A 423 -8.48 6.64 -16.58
C ASN A 423 -9.74 5.96 -16.03
N GLY A 424 -9.58 4.84 -15.32
CA GLY A 424 -10.60 4.23 -14.47
C GLY A 424 -10.26 4.35 -12.98
N ILE A 425 -11.17 3.94 -12.09
CA ILE A 425 -10.97 3.89 -10.64
C ILE A 425 -10.75 2.45 -10.21
N PHE A 426 -9.72 2.23 -9.40
CA PHE A 426 -9.29 0.93 -8.91
C PHE A 426 -9.14 0.96 -7.39
N GLY A 427 -9.15 -0.21 -6.76
CA GLY A 427 -8.87 -0.33 -5.35
C GLY A 427 -8.34 -1.69 -4.94
N ARG A 428 -7.91 -1.77 -3.69
CA ARG A 428 -7.40 -3.01 -3.08
C ARG A 428 -7.58 -2.97 -1.56
N ARG A 429 -7.91 -4.12 -0.96
CA ARG A 429 -8.07 -4.26 0.50
C ARG A 429 -6.87 -4.92 1.12
N PHE A 430 -6.60 -4.51 2.36
CA PHE A 430 -5.49 -4.96 3.17
C PHE A 430 -5.95 -5.29 4.59
N GLY A 431 -5.32 -6.29 5.17
CA GLY A 431 -5.48 -6.61 6.59
C GLY A 431 -4.87 -5.52 7.47
N ALA A 432 -5.18 -5.56 8.77
CA ALA A 432 -4.64 -4.61 9.74
C ALA A 432 -3.10 -4.61 9.77
N ASP A 433 -2.47 -5.74 9.42
CA ASP A 433 -1.03 -5.95 9.32
C ASP A 433 -0.40 -5.43 8.01
N GLY A 434 -1.20 -4.92 7.08
CA GLY A 434 -0.77 -4.47 5.75
C GLY A 434 -0.62 -5.59 4.73
N SER A 435 -0.96 -6.83 5.08
CA SER A 435 -1.03 -7.91 4.09
C SER A 435 -2.19 -7.64 3.11
N ALA A 436 -1.95 -7.81 1.82
CA ALA A 436 -3.01 -7.65 0.84
C ALA A 436 -4.03 -8.79 0.95
N ILE A 437 -5.30 -8.44 1.10
CA ILE A 437 -6.42 -9.40 1.07
C ILE A 437 -6.71 -9.78 -0.37
N ASP A 438 -6.73 -8.78 -1.25
CA ASP A 438 -6.94 -9.00 -2.67
C ASP A 438 -5.59 -9.27 -3.36
N ALA A 439 -5.51 -10.39 -4.07
CA ALA A 439 -4.29 -10.80 -4.78
C ALA A 439 -3.90 -9.81 -5.90
N ARG A 440 -4.87 -9.06 -6.42
CA ARG A 440 -4.73 -7.99 -7.41
C ARG A 440 -5.72 -6.86 -7.12
N GLU A 441 -5.59 -5.77 -7.84
CA GLU A 441 -6.43 -4.59 -7.73
C GLU A 441 -7.73 -4.85 -8.50
N PHE A 442 -8.85 -4.32 -8.00
CA PHE A 442 -10.15 -4.47 -8.63
C PHE A 442 -10.64 -3.12 -9.15
N ALA A 443 -11.34 -3.13 -10.29
CA ALA A 443 -12.02 -1.94 -10.80
C ALA A 443 -13.21 -1.58 -9.88
N ILE A 444 -13.33 -0.30 -9.56
CA ILE A 444 -14.40 0.26 -8.75
C ILE A 444 -15.52 0.79 -9.65
N ASN A 445 -15.21 1.55 -10.70
CA ASN A 445 -16.18 2.02 -11.69
C ASN A 445 -16.57 0.90 -12.66
N GLU A 446 -17.81 0.93 -13.17
CA GLU A 446 -18.29 0.05 -14.24
C GLU A 446 -18.14 0.69 -15.62
N SER A 447 -18.45 1.99 -15.73
CA SER A 447 -18.37 2.76 -16.97
C SER A 447 -16.93 3.19 -17.28
N ARG A 448 -16.51 2.99 -18.53
CA ARG A 448 -15.17 3.35 -19.05
C ARG A 448 -15.18 4.51 -20.03
N ALA A 449 -16.36 4.98 -20.40
CA ALA A 449 -16.48 5.95 -21.48
C ALA A 449 -16.07 7.33 -20.97
N GLY A 450 -14.87 7.76 -21.33
CA GLY A 450 -14.29 9.01 -20.83
C GLY A 450 -13.40 8.79 -19.60
N ASP A 451 -13.02 9.88 -18.93
CA ASP A 451 -11.99 9.86 -17.90
C ASP A 451 -12.58 9.93 -16.49
N GLN A 452 -12.32 8.90 -15.68
CA GLN A 452 -12.64 8.88 -14.26
C GLN A 452 -11.45 9.30 -13.39
N ALA A 453 -11.69 10.12 -12.38
CA ALA A 453 -10.63 10.70 -11.55
C ALA A 453 -11.04 11.01 -10.11
N SER A 454 -10.04 11.27 -9.25
CA SER A 454 -10.19 11.76 -7.88
C SER A 454 -11.12 10.90 -7.00
N PRO A 455 -10.82 9.61 -6.79
CA PRO A 455 -11.67 8.75 -5.98
C PRO A 455 -11.63 9.14 -4.51
N VAL A 456 -12.76 9.00 -3.81
CA VAL A 456 -12.85 9.15 -2.35
C VAL A 456 -13.58 7.99 -1.72
N LEU A 457 -13.06 7.47 -0.61
CA LEU A 457 -13.63 6.33 0.13
C LEU A 457 -14.28 6.75 1.45
N SER A 458 -15.37 6.07 1.82
CA SER A 458 -15.94 6.13 3.16
C SER A 458 -16.39 4.73 3.62
N ALA A 459 -15.79 4.21 4.69
CA ALA A 459 -16.19 2.93 5.25
C ALA A 459 -17.62 2.97 5.82
N LEU A 460 -18.43 1.98 5.45
CA LEU A 460 -19.82 1.85 5.86
C LEU A 460 -19.96 0.95 7.10
N ALA A 461 -21.00 1.21 7.90
CA ALA A 461 -21.27 0.46 9.13
C ALA A 461 -21.56 -1.03 8.89
N ASN A 462 -21.98 -1.42 7.67
CA ASN A 462 -22.19 -2.80 7.26
C ASN A 462 -20.89 -3.56 6.92
N GLY A 463 -19.73 -2.92 7.09
CA GLY A 463 -18.41 -3.46 6.79
C GLY A 463 -17.98 -3.35 5.33
N GLY A 464 -18.78 -2.69 4.51
CA GLY A 464 -18.44 -2.26 3.16
C GLY A 464 -17.82 -0.88 3.12
N PHE A 465 -17.80 -0.26 1.94
CA PHE A 465 -17.45 1.14 1.76
C PHE A 465 -18.23 1.76 0.59
N ALA A 466 -18.52 3.06 0.72
CA ALA A 466 -18.96 3.89 -0.39
C ALA A 466 -17.74 4.54 -1.05
N THR A 467 -17.80 4.72 -2.35
CA THR A 467 -16.76 5.39 -3.13
C THR A 467 -17.40 6.35 -4.12
N ALA A 468 -16.80 7.50 -4.36
CA ALA A 468 -17.26 8.48 -5.35
C ALA A 468 -16.08 9.02 -6.16
N TRP A 469 -16.33 9.42 -7.40
CA TRP A 469 -15.32 9.90 -8.34
C TRP A 469 -15.90 10.92 -9.33
N ILE A 470 -15.03 11.70 -9.95
CA ILE A 470 -15.36 12.52 -11.11
C ILE A 470 -15.43 11.62 -12.33
N ASP A 471 -16.47 11.76 -13.14
CA ASP A 471 -16.58 11.14 -14.45
C ASP A 471 -16.70 12.22 -15.53
N THR A 472 -15.65 12.34 -16.36
CA THR A 472 -15.62 13.21 -17.53
C THR A 472 -15.98 12.38 -18.75
N GLN A 473 -17.24 12.43 -19.15
CA GLN A 473 -17.76 11.67 -20.28
C GLN A 473 -17.05 12.05 -21.59
N ALA A 474 -17.08 11.14 -22.57
CA ALA A 474 -16.49 11.36 -23.91
C ALA A 474 -17.01 12.62 -24.65
N ASN A 475 -18.17 13.16 -24.28
CA ASN A 475 -18.73 14.40 -24.84
C ASN A 475 -18.24 15.67 -24.12
N GLY A 476 -17.37 15.55 -23.11
CA GLY A 476 -16.85 16.63 -22.28
C GLY A 476 -17.76 17.06 -21.12
N ALA A 477 -18.91 16.40 -20.91
CA ALA A 477 -19.74 16.61 -19.73
C ALA A 477 -19.08 15.99 -18.50
N VAL A 478 -19.12 16.72 -17.38
CA VAL A 478 -18.54 16.26 -16.10
C VAL A 478 -19.67 16.00 -15.11
N GLN A 479 -19.63 14.84 -14.46
CA GLN A 479 -20.54 14.46 -13.39
C GLN A 479 -19.77 13.83 -12.23
N VAL A 480 -20.43 13.69 -11.09
CA VAL A 480 -19.95 12.86 -10.00
C VAL A 480 -20.74 11.57 -9.96
N GLU A 481 -20.03 10.46 -9.92
CA GLU A 481 -20.58 9.13 -9.76
C GLU A 481 -20.16 8.54 -8.40
N ALA A 482 -20.92 7.55 -7.94
CA ALA A 482 -20.65 6.84 -6.70
C ALA A 482 -21.06 5.38 -6.79
N ARG A 483 -20.44 4.56 -5.96
CA ARG A 483 -20.77 3.14 -5.82
C ARG A 483 -20.69 2.72 -4.36
N VAL A 484 -21.50 1.73 -4.00
CA VAL A 484 -21.44 1.06 -2.70
C VAL A 484 -20.94 -0.36 -2.91
N LEU A 485 -19.90 -0.73 -2.15
CA LEU A 485 -19.34 -2.06 -2.10
C LEU A 485 -19.69 -2.66 -0.74
N GLU A 486 -20.42 -3.78 -0.72
CA GLU A 486 -20.88 -4.39 0.52
C GLU A 486 -19.78 -5.17 1.25
N GLY A 487 -19.83 -5.14 2.58
CA GLY A 487 -18.91 -5.86 3.45
C GLY A 487 -19.20 -7.35 3.54
N ALA A 488 -18.17 -8.17 3.80
CA ALA A 488 -18.41 -9.53 4.25
C ALA A 488 -18.97 -9.51 5.69
N LEU A 489 -20.24 -9.87 5.89
CA LEU A 489 -20.70 -10.25 7.22
C LEU A 489 -19.86 -11.43 7.71
N ALA A 490 -19.19 -11.26 8.86
CA ALA A 490 -18.40 -12.32 9.48
C ALA A 490 -19.28 -13.58 9.70
N PRO A 491 -18.79 -14.80 9.44
CA PRO A 491 -19.50 -15.99 9.86
C PRO A 491 -19.60 -16.02 11.39
N ALA A 492 -20.79 -16.34 11.92
CA ALA A 492 -21.01 -16.54 13.34
C ALA A 492 -19.96 -17.52 13.90
N ALA A 493 -19.38 -17.17 15.06
CA ALA A 493 -18.31 -17.92 15.70
C ALA A 493 -18.61 -19.44 15.72
N SER A 494 -17.80 -20.23 15.03
CA SER A 494 -17.83 -21.67 15.15
C SER A 494 -17.23 -22.10 16.49
N ALA A 495 -17.93 -23.02 17.15
CA ALA A 495 -17.55 -23.68 18.39
C ALA A 495 -16.12 -24.30 18.30
N PRO A 496 -15.43 -24.55 19.43
CA PRO A 496 -14.01 -24.89 19.42
C PRO A 496 -13.77 -26.21 18.68
N ALA A 497 -12.78 -26.21 17.78
CA ALA A 497 -12.37 -27.37 17.02
C ALA A 497 -11.86 -28.48 17.98
N ALA A 498 -12.40 -29.68 17.80
CA ALA A 498 -11.87 -30.90 18.40
C ALA A 498 -10.46 -31.20 17.85
N ALA A 499 -9.64 -31.81 18.69
CA ALA A 499 -8.22 -32.08 18.48
C ALA A 499 -7.90 -32.76 17.13
N ALA A 500 -6.86 -32.26 16.46
CA ALA A 500 -6.29 -32.82 15.24
C ALA A 500 -5.55 -34.15 15.49
N PRO A 501 -5.54 -35.11 14.54
CA PRO A 501 -4.70 -36.30 14.64
C PRO A 501 -3.24 -36.00 14.27
N GLU A 502 -2.31 -36.65 14.96
CA GLU A 502 -0.86 -36.53 14.77
C GLU A 502 -0.42 -36.88 13.34
N LEU A 503 0.39 -36.00 12.74
CA LEU A 503 1.11 -36.25 11.49
C LEU A 503 2.50 -36.83 11.79
N VAL A 504 2.80 -37.94 11.12
CA VAL A 504 4.07 -38.66 11.14
C VAL A 504 5.15 -37.83 10.43
N THR A 505 6.32 -37.71 11.06
CA THR A 505 7.50 -37.00 10.51
C THR A 505 8.24 -37.83 9.46
N PRO A 506 8.70 -37.24 8.33
CA PRO A 506 9.68 -37.88 7.47
C PRO A 506 11.10 -37.64 7.99
N VAL A 507 11.91 -38.69 7.94
CA VAL A 507 13.34 -38.70 8.28
C VAL A 507 14.14 -37.91 7.24
N VAL A 508 14.84 -36.86 7.68
CA VAL A 508 15.80 -36.12 6.87
C VAL A 508 17.19 -36.75 7.05
N THR A 509 17.76 -37.27 5.96
CA THR A 509 19.17 -37.66 5.88
C THR A 509 20.08 -36.43 5.71
N ALA A 510 21.24 -36.47 6.37
CA ALA A 510 22.20 -35.38 6.57
C ALA A 510 22.72 -34.66 5.30
N PRO A 511 23.13 -33.38 5.41
CA PRO A 511 23.73 -32.64 4.31
C PRO A 511 25.21 -33.00 4.06
N LEU A 512 25.61 -32.93 2.79
CA LEU A 512 26.98 -33.10 2.32
C LEU A 512 27.86 -31.90 2.69
N ALA A 513 29.16 -32.15 2.86
CA ALA A 513 30.16 -31.22 3.37
C ALA A 513 30.40 -29.99 2.47
N VAL A 514 30.51 -28.82 3.10
CA VAL A 514 30.89 -27.53 2.50
C VAL A 514 32.40 -27.49 2.27
N VAL A 515 32.82 -27.30 1.02
CA VAL A 515 34.21 -26.97 0.67
C VAL A 515 34.31 -25.47 0.47
N SER A 516 34.95 -24.78 1.40
CA SER A 516 35.27 -23.35 1.28
C SER A 516 36.44 -23.15 0.31
N LYS A 517 36.21 -22.37 -0.75
CA LYS A 517 37.25 -21.89 -1.66
C LYS A 517 37.26 -20.35 -1.66
N PRO A 518 38.42 -19.69 -1.52
CA PRO A 518 38.51 -18.24 -1.64
C PRO A 518 38.30 -17.79 -3.10
N ALA A 519 37.50 -16.73 -3.30
CA ALA A 519 37.29 -16.10 -4.60
C ALA A 519 38.54 -15.27 -5.01
N PRO A 520 38.94 -15.27 -6.30
CA PRO A 520 40.10 -14.51 -6.77
C PRO A 520 39.76 -13.03 -6.98
N ALA A 521 40.65 -12.14 -6.51
CA ALA A 521 40.68 -10.75 -6.93
C ALA A 521 40.83 -10.65 -8.47
N PRO A 522 40.13 -9.75 -9.17
CA PRO A 522 40.26 -9.60 -10.61
C PRO A 522 41.68 -9.14 -10.99
N ALA A 523 42.21 -9.72 -12.08
CA ALA A 523 43.47 -9.31 -12.69
C ALA A 523 43.32 -7.93 -13.35
N ALA A 524 44.34 -7.10 -13.21
CA ALA A 524 44.39 -5.75 -13.77
C ALA A 524 44.37 -5.74 -15.30
N SER A 525 43.49 -4.93 -15.91
CA SER A 525 43.73 -4.41 -17.26
C SER A 525 43.10 -3.03 -17.50
N ALA A 526 44.00 -2.07 -17.73
CA ALA A 526 43.94 -0.91 -18.62
C ALA A 526 42.68 -0.01 -18.66
N GLY A 527 42.75 1.07 -17.87
CA GLY A 527 42.75 2.42 -18.44
C GLY A 527 41.41 3.10 -18.71
N LEU A 528 40.93 3.86 -17.71
CA LEU A 528 40.39 5.21 -17.91
C LEU A 528 40.93 6.09 -16.77
N ALA A 529 41.70 7.11 -17.13
CA ALA A 529 42.31 8.03 -16.19
C ALA A 529 41.31 9.14 -15.81
N PRO A 530 41.09 9.43 -14.51
CA PRO A 530 40.60 10.73 -14.08
C PRO A 530 41.79 11.68 -13.85
N SER A 531 41.67 12.87 -14.42
CA SER A 531 42.61 13.98 -14.30
C SER A 531 42.81 14.41 -12.84
N ALA A 532 44.07 14.62 -12.46
CA ALA A 532 44.48 15.17 -11.18
C ALA A 532 43.97 16.61 -10.98
N GLY A 533 43.17 16.81 -9.93
CA GLY A 533 42.94 18.11 -9.30
C GLY A 533 43.42 18.03 -7.86
N ALA A 534 44.59 18.60 -7.59
CA ALA A 534 45.21 18.65 -6.27
C ALA A 534 44.40 19.54 -5.30
N GLY A 535 44.18 19.07 -4.07
CA GLY A 535 43.51 19.84 -3.03
C GLY A 535 43.65 19.23 -1.62
N ALA A 536 44.87 19.32 -1.08
CA ALA A 536 45.26 19.29 0.34
C ALA A 536 44.42 18.49 1.37
N SER A 537 44.97 17.35 1.80
CA SER A 537 44.64 16.69 3.06
C SER A 537 45.08 17.53 4.27
N ALA A 538 44.13 17.92 5.12
CA ALA A 538 44.39 18.33 6.49
C ALA A 538 43.63 17.39 7.42
N GLY A 539 44.35 16.38 7.95
CA GLY A 539 43.85 15.51 9.00
C GLY A 539 43.70 16.29 10.31
N GLY A 540 42.50 16.25 10.87
CA GLY A 540 42.23 16.69 12.24
C GLY A 540 41.78 15.48 13.05
N SER A 541 42.71 14.86 13.78
CA SER A 541 42.43 13.82 14.76
C SER A 541 41.98 14.48 16.07
N ALA A 542 40.68 14.48 16.35
CA ALA A 542 40.15 14.82 17.66
C ALA A 542 40.02 13.54 18.50
N GLY A 543 41.09 13.18 19.22
CA GLY A 543 41.02 12.13 20.23
C GLY A 543 40.35 12.67 21.50
N ALA A 544 39.08 12.35 21.71
CA ALA A 544 38.38 12.60 22.98
C ALA A 544 38.36 11.32 23.82
N SER A 545 38.93 11.35 25.03
CA SER A 545 38.79 10.30 26.03
C SER A 545 37.53 10.54 26.87
N ALA A 546 36.63 9.56 26.94
CA ALA A 546 35.38 9.68 27.68
C ALA A 546 35.59 9.64 29.20
N GLY A 547 34.93 10.57 29.89
CA GLY A 547 34.75 10.57 31.34
C GLY A 547 33.35 11.07 31.69
N GLY A 548 32.46 10.15 32.03
CA GLY A 548 31.18 10.38 32.73
C GLY A 548 29.98 10.87 31.89
N ALA A 549 28.99 9.99 31.72
CA ALA A 549 27.52 10.19 31.51
C ALA A 549 26.99 11.28 30.55
N ALA A 550 27.83 12.03 29.84
CA ALA A 550 27.43 12.96 28.79
C ALA A 550 27.56 12.29 27.41
N ALA A 551 26.60 12.53 26.52
CA ALA A 551 26.68 12.07 25.15
C ALA A 551 27.91 12.66 24.46
N THR A 552 28.73 11.81 23.85
CA THR A 552 29.87 12.22 23.02
C THR A 552 29.37 12.42 21.60
N TYR A 553 29.56 13.63 21.06
CA TYR A 553 29.14 13.99 19.71
C TYR A 553 30.33 14.09 18.77
N GLY A 554 30.14 13.61 17.54
CA GLY A 554 31.04 13.77 16.41
C GLY A 554 30.82 15.10 15.68
N SER A 555 30.85 15.05 14.36
CA SER A 555 30.73 16.17 13.43
C SER A 555 30.16 15.67 12.10
N ASP A 556 29.88 16.55 11.14
CA ASP A 556 29.46 16.10 9.78
C ASP A 556 30.61 15.51 8.93
N ARG A 557 31.72 15.12 9.57
CA ARG A 557 32.88 14.48 8.94
C ARG A 557 33.11 13.14 9.62
N SER A 558 33.63 12.17 8.87
CA SER A 558 34.10 10.89 9.43
C SER A 558 34.96 11.06 10.68
N ASN A 559 34.55 10.42 11.77
CA ASN A 559 35.21 10.43 13.06
C ASN A 559 35.67 9.03 13.49
N SER A 560 36.65 9.02 14.40
CA SER A 560 37.14 7.80 15.03
C SER A 560 37.11 7.96 16.54
N PHE A 561 36.26 7.16 17.18
CA PHE A 561 36.08 7.06 18.61
C PHE A 561 36.82 5.84 19.17
N LYS A 562 37.08 5.87 20.47
CA LYS A 562 37.65 4.74 21.22
C LYS A 562 36.76 4.45 22.42
N ALA A 563 36.37 3.19 22.58
CA ALA A 563 35.57 2.76 23.70
C ALA A 563 36.32 2.97 25.03
N ALA A 564 35.59 3.42 26.04
CA ALA A 564 36.08 3.63 27.40
C ALA A 564 35.30 2.75 28.38
N ALA A 565 35.77 2.61 29.62
CA ALA A 565 35.05 1.82 30.62
C ALA A 565 33.82 2.56 31.14
N GLY A 566 32.67 1.86 31.20
CA GLY A 566 31.39 2.40 31.64
C GLY A 566 30.40 2.55 30.49
N ASP A 567 29.17 2.94 30.80
CA ASP A 567 28.12 3.08 29.78
C ASP A 567 28.20 4.47 29.13
N HIS A 568 28.32 4.54 27.79
CA HIS A 568 28.39 5.79 27.06
C HIS A 568 27.33 5.89 25.97
N LYS A 569 26.95 7.12 25.62
CA LYS A 569 26.21 7.41 24.40
C LYS A 569 27.14 8.15 23.43
N ILE A 570 27.25 7.65 22.21
CA ILE A 570 28.07 8.22 21.15
C ILE A 570 27.18 8.49 19.95
N ASP A 571 27.24 9.70 19.43
CA ASP A 571 26.51 10.13 18.25
C ASP A 571 27.52 10.65 17.22
N GLY A 572 27.73 9.92 16.12
CA GLY A 572 28.70 10.30 15.09
C GLY A 572 28.29 11.53 14.27
N LEU A 573 26.99 11.81 14.19
CA LEU A 573 26.37 12.80 13.31
C LEU A 573 26.47 12.42 11.83
N GLY A 574 27.35 13.05 11.06
CA GLY A 574 27.41 12.90 9.61
C GLY A 574 28.78 12.41 9.13
N GLY A 575 28.82 11.77 7.97
CA GLY A 575 30.03 11.12 7.49
C GLY A 575 30.06 9.65 7.87
N ILE A 576 31.24 9.03 7.78
CA ILE A 576 31.44 7.61 8.12
C ILE A 576 32.21 7.53 9.43
N ASP A 577 31.52 7.12 10.48
CA ASP A 577 32.01 7.13 11.84
C ASP A 577 32.39 5.73 12.31
N SER A 578 33.46 5.68 13.11
CA SER A 578 34.04 4.43 13.59
C SER A 578 34.31 4.45 15.08
N ILE A 579 34.13 3.33 15.77
CA ILE A 579 34.56 3.14 17.16
C ILE A 579 35.41 1.89 17.33
N SER A 580 36.49 2.00 18.10
CA SER A 580 37.38 0.86 18.42
C SER A 580 37.21 0.34 19.85
N TYR A 581 37.00 -0.97 19.99
CA TYR A 581 37.03 -1.72 21.25
C TYR A 581 38.33 -2.53 21.34
N GLY A 582 38.98 -2.51 22.51
CA GLY A 582 40.28 -3.16 22.71
C GLY A 582 40.25 -4.70 22.73
N GLY A 583 39.07 -5.31 22.61
CA GLY A 583 38.85 -6.73 22.76
C GLY A 583 38.32 -7.42 21.51
N ALA A 584 38.31 -8.77 21.51
CA ALA A 584 37.77 -9.56 20.42
C ALA A 584 36.24 -9.47 20.34
N ARG A 585 35.66 -9.54 19.12
CA ARG A 585 34.21 -9.44 18.86
C ARG A 585 33.37 -10.40 19.71
N SER A 586 33.90 -11.60 20.00
CA SER A 586 33.23 -12.62 20.81
C SER A 586 32.96 -12.19 22.26
N MET A 587 33.68 -11.19 22.78
CA MET A 587 33.49 -10.65 24.12
C MET A 587 32.35 -9.65 24.20
N PHE A 588 31.78 -9.23 23.07
CA PHE A 588 30.74 -8.20 23.02
C PHE A 588 29.43 -8.76 22.46
N ALA A 589 28.30 -8.25 22.94
CA ALA A 589 27.01 -8.37 22.28
C ALA A 589 26.78 -7.10 21.45
N ILE A 590 26.16 -7.24 20.28
CA ILE A 590 25.64 -6.11 19.52
C ILE A 590 24.14 -6.36 19.35
N THR A 591 23.32 -5.44 19.84
CA THR A 591 21.86 -5.42 19.63
C THR A 591 21.46 -4.10 18.99
N ARG A 592 20.25 -4.03 18.43
CA ARG A 592 19.69 -2.80 17.88
C ARG A 592 18.43 -2.40 18.63
N GLU A 593 18.31 -1.12 18.92
CA GLU A 593 17.16 -0.49 19.56
C GLU A 593 16.91 0.86 18.89
N ALA A 594 15.69 1.11 18.41
CA ALA A 594 15.18 2.41 17.92
C ALA A 594 16.25 3.41 17.41
N GLY A 595 16.89 3.12 16.26
CA GLY A 595 17.87 4.02 15.62
C GLY A 595 19.28 4.01 16.22
N ALA A 596 19.58 3.12 17.16
CA ALA A 596 20.89 2.95 17.78
C ALA A 596 21.35 1.48 17.80
N ALA A 597 22.66 1.28 17.81
CA ALA A 597 23.29 -0.01 18.12
C ALA A 597 23.80 0.00 19.56
N ILE A 598 23.48 -1.04 20.33
CA ILE A 598 23.97 -1.22 21.70
C ILE A 598 25.10 -2.24 21.66
N VAL A 599 26.29 -1.86 22.13
CA VAL A 599 27.46 -2.75 22.25
C VAL A 599 27.73 -3.00 23.72
N SER A 600 27.47 -4.22 24.20
CA SER A 600 27.60 -4.59 25.61
C SER A 600 28.74 -5.58 25.83
N ASP A 601 29.60 -5.31 26.81
CA ASP A 601 30.64 -6.24 27.25
C ASP A 601 30.03 -7.46 27.98
N ARG A 602 30.18 -8.66 27.40
CA ARG A 602 29.63 -9.92 27.93
C ARG A 602 30.40 -10.48 29.13
N LYS A 603 31.62 -10.00 29.40
CA LYS A 603 32.51 -10.56 30.43
C LYS A 603 32.71 -9.63 31.63
N GLY A 604 32.10 -8.45 31.62
CA GLY A 604 32.04 -7.52 32.74
C GLY A 604 33.33 -6.73 32.92
N GLY A 605 33.33 -5.48 32.48
CA GLY A 605 34.46 -4.57 32.66
C GLY A 605 34.31 -3.22 31.94
N SER A 606 33.65 -3.21 30.79
CA SER A 606 33.60 -2.02 29.92
C SER A 606 32.24 -1.32 29.84
N GLY A 607 31.17 -1.86 30.42
CA GLY A 607 29.82 -1.26 30.34
C GLY A 607 29.09 -1.59 29.02
N SER A 608 28.03 -0.83 28.74
CA SER A 608 27.19 -0.91 27.55
C SER A 608 27.11 0.44 26.85
N ASP A 609 27.62 0.49 25.62
CA ASP A 609 27.66 1.73 24.84
C ASP A 609 26.47 1.78 23.85
N THR A 610 25.85 2.95 23.76
CA THR A 610 24.79 3.29 22.80
C THR A 610 25.38 4.09 21.66
N LEU A 611 25.35 3.54 20.45
CA LEU A 611 25.92 4.14 19.25
C LEU A 611 24.80 4.62 18.32
N VAL A 612 24.81 5.91 18.01
CA VAL A 612 23.87 6.59 17.10
C VAL A 612 24.71 7.17 15.95
N ASN A 613 24.26 7.03 14.69
CA ASN A 613 25.01 7.51 13.52
C ASN A 613 26.49 7.05 13.53
N VAL A 614 26.73 5.76 13.79
CA VAL A 614 28.06 5.16 13.74
C VAL A 614 28.00 3.93 12.85
N GLU A 615 28.80 3.94 11.78
CA GLU A 615 28.72 2.93 10.72
C GLU A 615 29.68 1.76 10.96
N ARG A 616 30.76 1.94 11.74
CA ARG A 616 31.84 0.94 11.86
C ARG A 616 32.22 0.68 13.32
N VAL A 617 32.30 -0.59 13.70
CA VAL A 617 32.84 -1.02 15.00
C VAL A 617 34.06 -1.89 14.77
N HIS A 618 35.21 -1.48 15.30
CA HIS A 618 36.46 -2.22 15.21
C HIS A 618 36.73 -2.98 16.50
N PHE A 619 36.90 -4.29 16.40
CA PHE A 619 37.39 -5.15 17.46
C PHE A 619 38.85 -5.54 17.17
N SER A 620 39.51 -6.20 18.12
CA SER A 620 40.91 -6.62 17.94
C SER A 620 41.12 -7.67 16.84
N ASP A 621 40.05 -8.36 16.43
CA ASP A 621 40.07 -9.52 15.52
C ASP A 621 39.22 -9.36 14.24
N VAL A 622 38.15 -8.55 14.27
CA VAL A 622 37.25 -8.32 13.13
C VAL A 622 36.58 -6.95 13.25
N SER A 623 36.03 -6.42 12.17
CA SER A 623 35.17 -5.24 12.19
C SER A 623 33.72 -5.60 11.92
N VAL A 624 32.79 -4.78 12.42
CA VAL A 624 31.36 -4.92 12.19
C VAL A 624 30.84 -3.63 11.57
N ALA A 625 30.13 -3.74 10.46
CA ALA A 625 29.43 -2.63 9.84
C ALA A 625 27.98 -2.54 10.36
N LEU A 626 27.54 -1.33 10.73
CA LEU A 626 26.24 -1.04 11.34
C LEU A 626 25.28 -0.30 10.40
N ASP A 627 25.71 0.11 9.23
CA ASP A 627 24.90 0.63 8.13
C ASP A 627 24.26 -0.52 7.32
N ILE A 628 23.44 -1.32 7.99
CA ILE A 628 22.75 -2.47 7.36
C ILE A 628 21.70 -2.06 6.32
N GLU A 629 21.29 -0.80 6.35
CA GLU A 629 20.46 -0.15 5.32
C GLU A 629 21.29 0.72 4.35
N GLY A 630 22.56 0.98 4.68
CA GLY A 630 23.48 1.78 3.89
C GLY A 630 24.43 0.93 3.05
N VAL A 631 25.67 1.40 2.89
CA VAL A 631 26.67 0.80 2.00
C VAL A 631 26.93 -0.67 2.32
N ALA A 632 27.11 -1.03 3.59
CA ALA A 632 27.36 -2.42 3.94
C ALA A 632 26.14 -3.31 3.67
N GLY A 633 24.93 -2.82 3.98
CA GLY A 633 23.69 -3.51 3.63
C GLY A 633 23.59 -3.86 2.15
N GLN A 634 23.79 -2.85 1.30
CA GLN A 634 23.76 -2.99 -0.16
C GLN A 634 24.80 -3.97 -0.67
N ALA A 635 26.05 -3.91 -0.17
CA ALA A 635 27.10 -4.84 -0.56
C ALA A 635 26.74 -6.29 -0.17
N TYR A 636 26.21 -6.52 1.03
CA TYR A 636 25.78 -7.85 1.48
C TYR A 636 24.64 -8.41 0.61
N ARG A 637 23.62 -7.58 0.35
CA ARG A 637 22.47 -7.96 -0.49
C ARG A 637 22.89 -8.29 -1.91
N LEU A 638 23.88 -7.58 -2.44
CA LEU A 638 24.40 -7.86 -3.77
C LEU A 638 25.18 -9.17 -3.81
N TYR A 639 25.90 -9.54 -2.76
CA TYR A 639 26.48 -10.89 -2.63
C TYR A 639 25.41 -11.98 -2.62
N GLN A 640 24.35 -11.78 -1.84
CA GLN A 640 23.23 -12.73 -1.81
C GLN A 640 22.59 -12.86 -3.19
N ALA A 641 22.29 -11.74 -3.86
CA ALA A 641 21.65 -11.76 -5.17
C ALA A 641 22.55 -12.31 -6.28
N ALA A 642 23.84 -11.97 -6.27
CA ALA A 642 24.75 -12.39 -7.31
C ALA A 642 25.23 -13.84 -7.15
N PHE A 643 25.32 -14.37 -5.93
CA PHE A 643 26.01 -15.64 -5.68
C PHE A 643 25.23 -16.62 -4.79
N ASP A 644 24.05 -16.25 -4.30
CA ASP A 644 23.22 -17.03 -3.36
C ASP A 644 24.02 -17.50 -2.13
N ARG A 645 24.83 -16.59 -1.57
CA ARG A 645 25.63 -16.86 -0.36
C ARG A 645 26.00 -15.58 0.38
N ALA A 646 26.30 -15.76 1.67
CA ALA A 646 26.94 -14.72 2.46
C ALA A 646 28.33 -14.33 1.88
N PRO A 647 28.73 -13.05 2.00
CA PRO A 647 30.05 -12.59 1.63
C PRO A 647 31.13 -13.20 2.55
N ASP A 648 32.33 -13.39 1.99
CA ASP A 648 33.50 -13.57 2.84
C ASP A 648 33.94 -12.21 3.42
N LYS A 649 34.56 -12.24 4.60
CA LYS A 649 34.91 -11.02 5.35
C LYS A 649 35.85 -10.08 4.58
N ALA A 650 36.75 -10.61 3.75
CA ALA A 650 37.72 -9.81 3.00
C ALA A 650 37.08 -9.13 1.79
N GLY A 651 36.26 -9.88 1.04
CA GLY A 651 35.45 -9.35 -0.06
C GLY A 651 34.47 -8.28 0.41
N MET A 652 33.81 -8.51 1.55
CA MET A 652 32.94 -7.52 2.18
C MET A 652 33.68 -6.21 2.47
N GLY A 653 34.87 -6.30 3.07
CA GLY A 653 35.67 -5.11 3.38
C GLY A 653 36.18 -4.36 2.16
N TYR A 654 36.46 -5.07 1.05
CA TYR A 654 36.81 -4.44 -0.22
C TYR A 654 35.65 -3.60 -0.77
N TRP A 655 34.45 -4.18 -0.84
CA TRP A 655 33.30 -3.49 -1.42
C TRP A 655 32.77 -2.36 -0.56
N ILE A 656 32.75 -2.54 0.77
CA ILE A 656 32.47 -1.45 1.70
C ILE A 656 33.41 -0.27 1.41
N LYS A 657 34.73 -0.51 1.31
CA LYS A 657 35.70 0.57 1.03
C LYS A 657 35.45 1.27 -0.31
N MET A 658 35.14 0.50 -1.36
CA MET A 658 34.90 1.07 -2.68
C MET A 658 33.64 1.95 -2.69
N MET A 659 32.56 1.50 -2.05
CA MET A 659 31.28 2.21 -1.99
C MET A 659 31.33 3.40 -1.01
N ASP A 660 32.00 3.25 0.14
CA ASP A 660 32.33 4.36 1.05
C ASP A 660 33.18 5.43 0.33
N GLY A 661 33.97 5.03 -0.67
CA GLY A 661 34.75 5.90 -1.57
C GLY A 661 33.96 6.49 -2.75
N GLY A 662 32.65 6.23 -2.85
CA GLY A 662 31.76 6.79 -3.87
C GLY A 662 31.46 5.89 -5.07
N ALA A 663 31.84 4.60 -5.05
CA ALA A 663 31.40 3.66 -6.07
C ALA A 663 29.89 3.40 -5.95
N SER A 664 29.16 3.50 -7.06
CA SER A 664 27.72 3.21 -7.08
C SER A 664 27.43 1.72 -6.97
N LEU A 665 26.26 1.36 -6.44
CA LEU A 665 25.80 -0.03 -6.40
C LEU A 665 25.80 -0.67 -7.80
N GLU A 666 25.42 0.07 -8.83
CA GLU A 666 25.47 -0.40 -10.22
C GLU A 666 26.90 -0.73 -10.67
N SER A 667 27.88 0.12 -10.34
CA SER A 667 29.29 -0.14 -10.66
C SER A 667 29.82 -1.38 -9.94
N VAL A 668 29.35 -1.64 -8.72
CA VAL A 668 29.69 -2.85 -7.98
C VAL A 668 29.01 -4.06 -8.61
N ALA A 669 27.72 -3.98 -8.93
CA ALA A 669 26.97 -5.03 -9.63
C ALA A 669 27.62 -5.40 -10.97
N ALA A 670 28.16 -4.42 -11.70
CA ALA A 670 28.94 -4.66 -12.92
C ALA A 670 30.20 -5.48 -12.65
N GLY A 671 30.91 -5.18 -11.55
CA GLY A 671 32.08 -5.96 -11.11
C GLY A 671 31.74 -7.40 -10.75
N PHE A 672 30.59 -7.63 -10.10
CA PHE A 672 30.09 -8.97 -9.78
C PHE A 672 29.69 -9.72 -11.05
N ALA A 673 28.92 -9.09 -11.94
CA ALA A 673 28.48 -9.67 -13.20
C ALA A 673 29.65 -10.03 -14.13
N ALA A 674 30.77 -9.29 -14.05
CA ALA A 674 32.00 -9.58 -14.78
C ALA A 674 32.88 -10.67 -14.13
N SER A 675 32.52 -11.16 -12.94
CA SER A 675 33.32 -12.14 -12.22
C SER A 675 33.20 -13.55 -12.82
N LYS A 676 34.25 -14.35 -12.64
CA LYS A 676 34.21 -15.77 -13.02
C LYS A 676 33.12 -16.54 -12.25
N GLU A 677 32.92 -16.22 -10.98
CA GLU A 677 31.91 -16.88 -10.14
C GLU A 677 30.50 -16.65 -10.69
N PHE A 678 30.21 -15.42 -11.14
CA PHE A 678 28.94 -15.10 -11.77
C PHE A 678 28.76 -15.84 -13.10
N ALA A 679 29.81 -15.90 -13.92
CA ALA A 679 29.78 -16.66 -15.18
C ALA A 679 29.59 -18.18 -14.94
N ASP A 680 30.11 -18.73 -13.84
CA ASP A 680 29.94 -20.13 -13.47
C ASP A 680 28.50 -20.44 -12.98
N LEU A 681 27.85 -19.49 -12.29
CA LEU A 681 26.46 -19.63 -11.80
C LEU A 681 25.39 -19.32 -12.85
N TYR A 682 25.58 -18.24 -13.61
CA TYR A 682 24.60 -17.73 -14.56
C TYR A 682 24.85 -18.22 -15.99
N GLY A 683 26.06 -18.68 -16.29
CA GLY A 683 26.51 -19.03 -17.64
C GLY A 683 27.14 -17.85 -18.38
N ALA A 684 28.33 -18.05 -18.96
CA ALA A 684 29.09 -16.99 -19.64
C ALA A 684 28.34 -16.32 -20.80
N ASP A 685 27.42 -17.03 -21.47
CA ASP A 685 26.64 -16.56 -22.63
C ASP A 685 25.13 -16.82 -22.44
N ALA A 686 24.62 -16.75 -21.21
CA ALA A 686 23.19 -16.96 -20.98
C ALA A 686 22.35 -15.97 -21.79
N SER A 687 21.26 -16.43 -22.40
CA SER A 687 20.24 -15.54 -22.96
C SER A 687 19.62 -14.66 -21.88
N ASP A 688 19.04 -13.50 -22.25
CA ASP A 688 18.36 -12.63 -21.29
C ASP A 688 17.24 -13.35 -20.54
N ALA A 689 16.48 -14.22 -21.23
CA ALA A 689 15.44 -15.02 -20.61
C ALA A 689 16.00 -15.98 -19.55
N ARG A 690 17.13 -16.63 -19.86
CA ARG A 690 17.81 -17.53 -18.91
C ARG A 690 18.43 -16.76 -17.74
N PHE A 691 18.98 -15.58 -18.00
CA PHE A 691 19.53 -14.70 -16.97
C PHE A 691 18.46 -14.28 -15.96
N VAL A 692 17.30 -13.80 -16.43
CA VAL A 692 16.16 -13.44 -15.58
C VAL A 692 15.63 -14.64 -14.81
N GLU A 693 15.49 -15.79 -15.46
CA GLU A 693 15.06 -17.03 -14.81
C GLU A 693 15.98 -17.41 -13.64
N LEU A 694 17.28 -17.32 -13.84
CA LEU A 694 18.27 -17.62 -12.80
C LEU A 694 18.25 -16.60 -11.66
N LEU A 695 17.95 -15.32 -11.91
CA LEU A 695 17.75 -14.35 -10.84
C LEU A 695 16.53 -14.70 -9.97
N TYR A 696 15.42 -15.14 -10.56
CA TYR A 696 14.27 -15.60 -9.77
C TYR A 696 14.59 -16.84 -8.93
N GLN A 697 15.35 -17.78 -9.49
CA GLN A 697 15.71 -19.01 -8.78
C GLN A 697 16.75 -18.78 -7.67
N ASN A 698 17.77 -17.98 -7.95
CA ASN A 698 18.92 -17.80 -7.07
C ASN A 698 18.71 -16.68 -6.03
N VAL A 699 17.90 -15.67 -6.35
CA VAL A 699 17.65 -14.52 -5.46
C VAL A 699 16.30 -14.62 -4.76
N LEU A 700 15.26 -15.02 -5.49
CA LEU A 700 13.89 -15.04 -4.96
C LEU A 700 13.44 -16.44 -4.54
N HIS A 701 14.26 -17.47 -4.81
CA HIS A 701 13.97 -18.88 -4.53
C HIS A 701 12.59 -19.34 -5.02
N ARG A 702 12.11 -18.75 -6.12
CA ARG A 702 10.81 -19.05 -6.73
C ARG A 702 10.92 -19.17 -8.24
N GLN A 703 9.90 -19.78 -8.84
CA GLN A 703 9.84 -19.84 -10.31
C GLN A 703 9.57 -18.47 -10.90
N LEU A 704 10.19 -18.22 -12.06
CA LEU A 704 9.91 -17.04 -12.88
C LEU A 704 8.47 -17.09 -13.37
N ASP A 705 7.66 -16.14 -12.94
CA ASP A 705 6.31 -15.94 -13.46
C ASP A 705 6.34 -15.20 -14.81
N VAL A 706 5.29 -15.40 -15.61
CA VAL A 706 5.19 -14.84 -16.97
C VAL A 706 5.21 -13.31 -16.98
N PRO A 707 4.47 -12.60 -16.11
CA PRO A 707 4.56 -11.14 -16.01
C PRO A 707 5.97 -10.64 -15.67
N GLY A 708 6.60 -11.26 -14.66
CA GLY A 708 7.97 -10.96 -14.27
C GLY A 708 8.95 -11.16 -15.42
N ARG A 709 8.83 -12.26 -16.17
CA ARG A 709 9.65 -12.53 -17.36
C ARG A 709 9.50 -11.42 -18.38
N ASP A 710 8.26 -11.10 -18.75
CA ASP A 710 7.98 -10.18 -19.84
C ASP A 710 8.40 -8.74 -19.47
N TYR A 711 8.26 -8.34 -18.19
CA TYR A 711 8.80 -7.07 -17.66
C TYR A 711 10.32 -6.98 -17.80
N TRP A 712 11.06 -7.96 -17.27
CA TRP A 712 12.52 -7.91 -17.27
C TRP A 712 13.12 -8.09 -18.66
N LEU A 713 12.49 -8.88 -19.53
CA LEU A 713 12.90 -8.99 -20.93
C LEU A 713 12.67 -7.66 -21.67
N GLY A 714 11.52 -7.01 -21.46
CA GLY A 714 11.25 -5.69 -22.02
C GLY A 714 12.27 -4.64 -21.57
N ALA A 715 12.67 -4.66 -20.30
CA ALA A 715 13.70 -3.76 -19.77
C ALA A 715 15.07 -3.98 -20.45
N LEU A 716 15.48 -5.24 -20.63
CA LEU A 716 16.73 -5.60 -21.31
C LEU A 716 16.69 -5.22 -22.80
N GLU A 717 15.55 -5.43 -23.47
CA GLU A 717 15.34 -5.04 -24.88
C GLU A 717 15.41 -3.51 -25.09
N GLN A 718 14.99 -2.72 -24.10
CA GLN A 718 15.04 -1.26 -24.12
C GLN A 718 16.41 -0.68 -23.75
N GLY A 719 17.43 -1.53 -23.56
CA GLY A 719 18.82 -1.13 -23.36
C GLY A 719 19.27 -1.06 -21.90
N GLN A 720 18.45 -1.54 -20.96
CA GLN A 720 18.88 -1.71 -19.57
C GLN A 720 19.97 -2.79 -19.49
N GLY A 721 21.04 -2.53 -18.73
CA GLY A 721 22.13 -3.47 -18.57
C GLY A 721 21.82 -4.56 -17.53
N ARG A 722 22.41 -5.75 -17.70
CA ARG A 722 22.25 -6.85 -16.72
C ARG A 722 22.73 -6.49 -15.32
N GLN A 723 23.73 -5.62 -15.20
CA GLN A 723 24.20 -5.09 -13.92
C GLN A 723 23.13 -4.24 -13.21
N GLN A 724 22.30 -3.51 -13.96
CA GLN A 724 21.21 -2.73 -13.41
C GLN A 724 20.11 -3.66 -12.92
N VAL A 725 19.74 -4.66 -13.73
CA VAL A 725 18.77 -5.69 -13.32
C VAL A 725 19.23 -6.42 -12.06
N LEU A 726 20.51 -6.83 -11.98
CA LEU A 726 21.07 -7.45 -10.77
C LEU A 726 20.99 -6.53 -9.54
N ALA A 727 21.29 -5.23 -9.70
CA ALA A 727 21.15 -4.26 -8.63
C ALA A 727 19.69 -4.11 -8.16
N PHE A 728 18.72 -4.13 -9.08
CA PHE A 728 17.29 -4.12 -8.73
C PHE A 728 16.88 -5.35 -7.92
N PHE A 729 17.34 -6.54 -8.30
CA PHE A 729 17.05 -7.76 -7.53
C PHE A 729 17.71 -7.73 -6.15
N SER A 730 18.95 -7.24 -6.06
CA SER A 730 19.66 -7.04 -4.78
C SER A 730 18.83 -6.21 -3.81
N GLU A 731 18.24 -5.11 -4.30
CA GLU A 731 17.50 -4.17 -3.44
C GLU A 731 15.99 -4.43 -3.39
N SER A 732 15.52 -5.53 -3.99
CA SER A 732 14.13 -5.93 -3.87
C SER A 732 13.74 -6.21 -2.41
N GLY A 733 12.52 -5.83 -2.01
CA GLY A 733 12.03 -6.07 -0.65
C GLY A 733 12.04 -7.56 -0.25
N GLU A 734 11.87 -8.45 -1.23
CA GLU A 734 11.98 -9.90 -1.05
C GLU A 734 13.41 -10.31 -0.65
N ASN A 735 14.45 -9.85 -1.37
CA ASN A 735 15.84 -10.13 -1.02
C ASN A 735 16.25 -9.47 0.31
N GLN A 736 15.79 -8.24 0.57
CA GLN A 736 16.00 -7.56 1.86
C GLN A 736 15.44 -8.38 3.03
N THR A 737 14.22 -8.90 2.88
CA THR A 737 13.55 -9.75 3.89
C THR A 737 14.30 -11.06 4.12
N GLN A 738 14.86 -11.65 3.06
CA GLN A 738 15.65 -12.88 3.19
C GLN A 738 16.96 -12.65 3.97
N VAL A 739 17.63 -11.51 3.77
CA VAL A 739 18.93 -11.26 4.42
C VAL A 739 18.83 -10.61 5.80
N ILE A 740 17.73 -9.92 6.14
CA ILE A 740 17.68 -9.09 7.35
C ILE A 740 17.98 -9.89 8.62
N GLY A 741 17.52 -11.14 8.70
CA GLY A 741 17.80 -12.03 9.83
C GLY A 741 19.28 -12.32 10.03
N ALA A 742 20.08 -12.32 8.96
CA ALA A 742 21.53 -12.55 8.98
C ALA A 742 22.34 -11.29 9.33
N ILE A 743 21.84 -10.10 8.98
CA ILE A 743 22.59 -8.84 9.10
C ILE A 743 22.09 -7.91 10.22
N GLN A 744 20.96 -8.19 10.86
CA GLN A 744 20.33 -7.35 11.90
C GLN A 744 21.27 -6.88 13.03
N HIS A 745 22.32 -7.65 13.35
CA HIS A 745 23.31 -7.32 14.39
C HIS A 745 24.62 -6.74 13.85
N GLY A 746 24.59 -6.28 12.59
CA GLY A 746 25.73 -5.77 11.86
C GLY A 746 26.45 -6.88 11.07
N ILE A 747 27.27 -6.44 10.11
CA ILE A 747 27.92 -7.33 9.13
C ILE A 747 29.41 -7.42 9.46
N GLU A 748 29.91 -8.63 9.73
CA GLU A 748 31.33 -8.84 10.00
C GLU A 748 32.17 -8.73 8.71
N PHE A 749 33.25 -7.94 8.77
CA PHE A 749 34.18 -7.78 7.66
C PHE A 749 35.62 -7.58 8.15
N THR A 750 36.57 -7.81 7.25
CA THR A 750 37.99 -7.48 7.44
C THR A 750 38.26 -6.18 6.70
N PRO A 751 38.64 -5.08 7.37
CA PRO A 751 38.95 -3.83 6.69
C PRO A 751 39.97 -4.03 5.58
N TRP A 752 39.69 -3.44 4.41
CA TRP A 752 40.55 -3.58 3.23
C TRP A 752 41.58 -2.45 3.14
N GLY A 753 42.86 -2.80 3.00
CA GLY A 753 43.97 -1.87 2.81
C GLY A 753 44.95 -1.85 3.98
#